data_AF-A0A7J7X3M8-F1
#
_entry.id   AF-A0A7J7X3M8-F1
#
_cell.length_a   1.000
_cell.length_b   1.000
_cell.length_c   1.000
_cell.angle_alpha   90.00
_cell.angle_beta   90.00
_cell.angle_gamma   90.00
#
_symmetry.space_group_name_H-M   'P 1'
#
loop_
_entity.id
_entity.type
_entity.pdbx_description
1 polymer ?
#
loop_
_entity_poly.entity_id
_entity_poly.type
_entity_poly.pdbx_seq_one_letter_code
_entity_poly.pdbx_strand_id
1 'polypeptide(L)'
;MTLRDNASPVCSLKFVALLVALSPALLFLGAGVQLQNNGYDGLLVAINPQISEVQNLIPNIKEMITEASFYLFNATKRRLFFRNIKILIPATWKANNYSKVKQESYEKANVIVTNWYGAHGGDPYTLQYRGCGKEGKYISFTPDFLLNDDLIAGYGSRGRVFVHEWAHLRWGVFDEYNNEKPVYINGQNQIKATRCSSEITGMFVCEKGPCPQENCIISKLFQEGCMFIYNSTQNATASIMFMQSLSSVVEFCNASTHNQEAPNLQNQMCSLRSTWDVISESADFHHSVAMNGTELPPPPMFSLLQAGEKVVCLVLDVSSKMAEAGRLLRLQQAVEFYLMQIVEIHTFVGIASFNSKGAIRAQLHQVNNDDDRKLLVSYLPATVSAEAETSVCSGLKKGFEVVEKLNGKAYGSVMILVTSGNDGHISNCLLPVLSSGSTIHTIALGSSAAPNLEELSHLTGGLKFFVPDKSNSNSMIDAFSRISSGTGDIFRQHIQLESTGENVKPHHQLKNTVTVDNSVGNDTAFLVTWQTSGPPEIVLFDPNGRKYNTNNFIINKALRTARLWIPGTAKPGLWTYTLNNTHHSLQALKVTVISCASRSDVPPATVEAFVQGGSTHFPHPMMIFANVRKGFSPILNATVTATIEPETEDPVTLKLFDDGAGADVIKNDGIYSR
;
A
#
# COMPACT_ATOMS: atom_id res chain seq x y z
N MET A 1 -19.15 76.71 -15.60
CA MET A 1 -20.53 76.43 -15.14
C MET A 1 -20.73 74.93 -15.30
N THR A 2 -21.15 74.30 -14.21
CA THR A 2 -21.04 72.87 -13.88
C THR A 2 -21.93 71.96 -14.70
N LEU A 3 -21.39 70.80 -15.12
CA LEU A 3 -22.17 69.59 -15.40
C LEU A 3 -21.58 68.46 -14.55
N ARG A 4 -22.46 67.93 -13.68
CA ARG A 4 -22.24 66.84 -12.74
C ARG A 4 -22.22 65.52 -13.52
N ASP A 5 -21.26 64.65 -13.20
CA ASP A 5 -21.44 63.21 -13.32
C ASP A 5 -21.02 62.55 -12.00
N ASN A 6 -21.94 61.74 -11.48
CA ASN A 6 -21.81 60.96 -10.25
C ASN A 6 -20.94 59.73 -10.53
N ALA A 7 -19.75 59.68 -9.93
CA ALA A 7 -18.95 58.45 -9.82
C ALA A 7 -19.12 57.85 -8.41
N SER A 8 -19.71 56.67 -8.37
CA SER A 8 -19.79 55.76 -7.22
C SER A 8 -18.39 55.34 -6.74
N PRO A 9 -18.15 55.13 -5.42
CA PRO A 9 -16.85 54.75 -4.92
C PRO A 9 -16.59 53.25 -5.16
N VAL A 10 -15.49 52.96 -5.86
CA VAL A 10 -14.94 51.60 -5.98
C VAL A 10 -14.47 51.16 -4.59
N CYS A 11 -15.22 50.24 -3.99
CA CYS A 11 -14.86 49.61 -2.73
C CYS A 11 -13.65 48.70 -2.97
N SER A 12 -12.49 49.06 -2.42
CA SER A 12 -11.28 48.27 -2.48
C SER A 12 -11.42 47.03 -1.58
N LEU A 13 -11.73 45.88 -2.20
CA LEU A 13 -11.65 44.58 -1.55
C LEU A 13 -10.19 44.31 -1.19
N LYS A 14 -9.79 44.60 0.05
CA LYS A 14 -8.54 44.09 0.62
C LYS A 14 -8.71 42.59 0.83
N PHE A 15 -8.16 41.79 -0.08
CA PHE A 15 -7.90 40.38 0.16
C PHE A 15 -6.92 40.27 1.33
N VAL A 16 -7.43 39.99 2.52
CA VAL A 16 -6.61 39.48 3.62
C VAL A 16 -6.37 38.01 3.31
N ALA A 17 -5.27 37.74 2.59
CA ALA A 17 -4.71 36.40 2.49
C ALA A 17 -4.24 36.02 3.90
N LEU A 18 -5.07 35.25 4.62
CA LEU A 18 -4.67 34.61 5.86
C LEU A 18 -3.69 33.49 5.50
N LEU A 19 -2.40 33.83 5.39
CA LEU A 19 -1.32 32.86 5.40
C LEU A 19 -1.34 32.18 6.77
N VAL A 20 -2.04 31.05 6.85
CA VAL A 20 -1.86 30.10 7.94
C VAL A 20 -0.41 29.65 7.84
N ALA A 21 0.45 30.23 8.66
CA ALA A 21 1.79 29.74 8.86
C ALA A 21 1.68 28.36 9.52
N LEU A 22 1.58 27.32 8.69
CA LEU A 22 1.92 25.96 9.09
C LEU A 22 3.35 26.06 9.64
N SER A 23 3.50 25.87 10.95
CA SER A 23 4.82 25.77 11.53
C SER A 23 5.58 24.66 10.79
N PRO A 24 6.87 24.84 10.48
CA PRO A 24 7.67 23.77 9.86
C PRO A 24 7.54 22.43 10.62
N ALA A 25 7.30 22.50 11.94
CA ALA A 25 6.96 21.39 12.83
C ALA A 25 5.83 20.47 12.34
N LEU A 26 4.81 21.00 11.67
CA LEU A 26 3.69 20.20 11.14
C LEU A 26 4.05 19.45 9.84
N LEU A 27 5.03 19.93 9.07
CA LEU A 27 5.58 19.20 7.92
C LEU A 27 6.49 18.03 8.33
N PHE A 28 6.96 18.00 9.58
CA PHE A 28 7.92 17.00 10.07
C PHE A 28 7.29 15.72 10.65
N LEU A 29 5.96 15.56 10.62
CA LEU A 29 5.25 14.48 11.31
C LEU A 29 4.49 13.51 10.38
N GLY A 30 4.75 13.53 9.08
CA GLY A 30 4.18 12.56 8.13
C GLY A 30 4.78 11.16 8.28
N ALA A 31 3.96 10.12 8.13
CA ALA A 31 4.39 8.72 8.05
C ALA A 31 5.19 8.50 6.75
N GLY A 32 6.53 8.49 6.85
CA GLY A 32 7.42 8.23 5.71
C GLY A 32 8.87 8.57 6.01
N VAL A 33 9.78 8.22 5.10
CA VAL A 33 11.20 8.58 5.21
C VAL A 33 11.36 10.07 4.96
N GLN A 34 11.99 10.76 5.91
CA GLN A 34 12.27 12.20 5.82
C GLN A 34 13.77 12.43 5.81
N LEU A 35 14.21 13.41 5.02
CA LEU A 35 15.58 13.87 5.02
C LEU A 35 15.68 15.14 5.88
N GLN A 36 16.45 15.10 6.97
CA GLN A 36 16.66 16.26 7.84
C GLN A 36 18.14 16.41 8.18
N ASN A 37 18.71 17.58 7.87
CA ASN A 37 20.15 17.84 8.05
C ASN A 37 20.98 16.67 7.49
N ASN A 38 20.76 16.33 6.21
CA ASN A 38 21.44 15.27 5.48
C ASN A 38 21.18 13.81 5.93
N GLY A 39 20.55 13.60 7.08
CA GLY A 39 20.26 12.27 7.61
C GLY A 39 18.84 11.82 7.28
N TYR A 40 18.69 10.60 6.74
CA TYR A 40 17.39 9.97 6.59
C TYR A 40 16.87 9.46 7.93
N ASP A 41 15.66 9.88 8.28
CA ASP A 41 14.91 9.43 9.45
C ASP A 41 13.64 8.71 9.03
N GLY A 42 13.25 7.70 9.81
CA GLY A 42 11.97 7.02 9.65
C GLY A 42 12.00 5.86 8.67
N LEU A 43 13.18 5.41 8.21
CA LEU A 43 13.30 4.19 7.41
C LEU A 43 12.79 2.99 8.22
N LEU A 44 11.78 2.32 7.67
CA LEU A 44 11.12 1.18 8.29
C LEU A 44 11.53 -0.11 7.58
N VAL A 45 12.20 -0.99 8.33
CA VAL A 45 12.46 -2.38 7.96
C VAL A 45 11.42 -3.26 8.64
N ALA A 46 10.70 -4.10 7.90
CA ALA A 46 9.73 -5.04 8.47
C ALA A 46 10.07 -6.48 8.12
N ILE A 47 10.10 -7.34 9.14
CA ILE A 47 10.32 -8.78 8.96
C ILE A 47 8.95 -9.44 8.79
N ASN A 48 8.81 -10.32 7.80
CA ASN A 48 7.56 -11.03 7.56
C ASN A 48 7.26 -12.01 8.71
N PRO A 49 6.01 -12.14 9.18
CA PRO A 49 5.64 -13.03 10.29
C PRO A 49 5.87 -14.52 10.04
N GLN A 50 6.03 -14.94 8.78
CA GLN A 50 6.35 -16.32 8.42
C GLN A 50 7.85 -16.66 8.58
N ILE A 51 8.71 -15.65 8.81
CA ILE A 51 10.12 -15.88 9.08
C ILE A 51 10.30 -16.32 10.53
N SER A 52 11.02 -17.43 10.74
CA SER A 52 11.38 -17.89 12.08
C SER A 52 12.42 -16.97 12.74
N GLU A 53 12.37 -16.88 14.07
CA GLU A 53 13.33 -16.09 14.85
C GLU A 53 14.74 -16.68 14.75
N VAL A 54 15.68 -15.93 14.17
CA VAL A 54 17.09 -16.30 14.01
C VAL A 54 17.97 -15.25 14.64
N GLN A 55 18.91 -15.68 15.48
CA GLN A 55 19.74 -14.81 16.33
C GLN A 55 20.51 -13.73 15.54
N ASN A 56 21.07 -14.08 14.38
CA ASN A 56 21.93 -13.18 13.60
C ASN A 56 21.17 -12.29 12.60
N LEU A 57 19.85 -12.49 12.42
CA LEU A 57 19.10 -11.73 11.41
C LEU A 57 19.07 -10.22 11.72
N ILE A 58 18.71 -9.84 12.94
CA ILE A 58 18.67 -8.43 13.36
C ILE A 58 20.08 -7.80 13.33
N PRO A 59 21.13 -8.43 13.90
CA PRO A 59 22.51 -7.94 13.76
C PRO A 59 22.92 -7.68 12.31
N ASN A 60 22.67 -8.63 11.41
CA ASN A 60 23.09 -8.51 10.00
C ASN A 60 22.32 -7.40 9.26
N ILE A 61 21.03 -7.19 9.57
CA ILE A 61 20.27 -6.03 9.06
C ILE A 61 20.90 -4.72 9.52
N LYS A 62 21.29 -4.63 10.81
CA LYS A 62 21.92 -3.42 11.36
C LYS A 62 23.28 -3.15 10.74
N GLU A 63 24.09 -4.19 10.56
CA GLU A 63 25.40 -4.10 9.93
C GLU A 63 25.28 -3.65 8.47
N MET A 64 24.40 -4.28 7.69
CA MET A 64 24.11 -3.90 6.30
C MET A 64 23.75 -2.42 6.18
N ILE A 65 22.81 -1.92 6.98
CA ILE A 65 22.36 -0.51 6.91
C ILE A 65 23.44 0.45 7.42
N THR A 66 24.24 0.03 8.41
CA THR A 66 25.37 0.83 8.91
C THR A 66 26.43 1.00 7.83
N GLU A 67 26.80 -0.10 7.16
CA GLU A 67 27.72 -0.08 6.02
C GLU A 67 27.16 0.78 4.88
N ALA A 68 25.88 0.56 4.52
CA ALA A 68 25.19 1.32 3.49
C ALA A 68 25.20 2.82 3.78
N SER A 69 25.08 3.22 5.05
CA SER A 69 25.10 4.63 5.46
C SER A 69 26.42 5.31 5.08
N PHE A 70 27.55 4.66 5.38
CA PHE A 70 28.88 5.17 5.02
C PHE A 70 29.12 5.16 3.52
N TYR A 71 28.69 4.10 2.84
CA TYR A 71 28.85 3.96 1.39
C TYR A 71 28.03 5.00 0.63
N LEU A 72 26.75 5.19 1.01
CA LEU A 72 25.86 6.21 0.45
C LEU A 72 26.43 7.61 0.66
N PHE A 73 26.96 7.88 1.85
CA PHE A 73 27.57 9.18 2.15
C PHE A 73 28.71 9.50 1.21
N ASN A 74 29.59 8.53 0.93
CA ASN A 74 30.66 8.72 -0.04
C ASN A 74 30.12 8.89 -1.47
N ALA A 75 29.24 7.98 -1.91
CA ALA A 75 28.65 7.98 -3.25
C ALA A 75 27.86 9.25 -3.58
N THR A 76 27.31 9.91 -2.56
CA THR A 76 26.56 11.16 -2.70
C THR A 76 27.42 12.41 -2.48
N LYS A 77 28.75 12.29 -2.61
CA LYS A 77 29.70 13.39 -2.42
C LYS A 77 29.58 14.02 -1.02
N ARG A 78 29.55 13.15 0.00
CA ARG A 78 29.48 13.50 1.44
C ARG A 78 28.21 14.25 1.82
N ARG A 79 27.07 13.84 1.26
CA ARG A 79 25.77 14.46 1.52
C ARG A 79 24.89 13.58 2.37
N LEU A 80 24.45 12.44 1.87
CA LEU A 80 23.31 11.72 2.43
C LEU A 80 23.74 10.50 3.23
N PHE A 81 23.09 10.25 4.37
CA PHE A 81 23.37 9.09 5.22
C PHE A 81 22.12 8.63 5.96
N PHE A 82 22.12 7.40 6.47
CA PHE A 82 21.03 6.85 7.28
C PHE A 82 21.22 7.21 8.76
N ARG A 83 20.18 7.74 9.41
CA ARG A 83 20.24 8.19 10.81
C ARG A 83 19.31 7.42 11.74
N ASN A 84 18.00 7.51 11.56
CA ASN A 84 17.04 6.87 12.46
C ASN A 84 16.26 5.75 11.77
N ILE A 85 16.55 4.51 12.17
CA ILE A 85 16.02 3.30 11.55
C ILE A 85 15.12 2.55 12.53
N LYS A 86 13.97 2.11 12.04
CA LYS A 86 13.01 1.32 12.80
C LYS A 86 12.97 -0.08 12.21
N ILE A 87 13.09 -1.10 13.07
CA ILE A 87 12.95 -2.50 12.68
C ILE A 87 11.69 -3.04 13.35
N LEU A 88 10.69 -3.37 12.54
CA LEU A 88 9.44 -3.99 12.98
C LEU A 88 9.62 -5.50 13.08
N ILE A 89 9.58 -5.97 14.32
CA ILE A 89 9.68 -7.38 14.72
C ILE A 89 8.29 -8.02 14.63
N PRO A 90 8.17 -9.24 14.08
CA PRO A 90 6.89 -9.91 13.98
C PRO A 90 6.28 -10.22 15.34
N ALA A 91 4.96 -10.20 15.43
CA ALA A 91 4.24 -10.64 16.64
C ALA A 91 4.37 -12.16 16.88
N THR A 92 4.78 -12.93 15.88
CA THR A 92 5.05 -14.38 15.99
C THR A 92 6.35 -14.70 16.73
N TRP A 93 7.27 -13.73 16.85
CA TRP A 93 8.51 -13.88 17.59
C TRP A 93 8.29 -13.65 19.09
N LYS A 94 9.22 -14.13 19.92
CA LYS A 94 9.08 -13.99 21.36
C LYS A 94 9.10 -12.50 21.74
N ALA A 95 8.12 -12.10 22.57
CA ALA A 95 8.09 -10.75 23.11
C ALA A 95 9.34 -10.49 23.97
N ASN A 96 10.04 -9.41 23.65
CA ASN A 96 11.19 -8.90 24.40
C ASN A 96 10.94 -7.44 24.82
N ASN A 97 11.94 -6.76 25.38
CA ASN A 97 11.87 -5.35 25.74
C ASN A 97 11.96 -4.44 24.49
N TYR A 98 11.07 -4.67 23.52
CA TYR A 98 10.91 -3.85 22.33
C TYR A 98 9.93 -2.71 22.58
N SER A 99 10.09 -1.62 21.84
CA SER A 99 9.14 -0.51 21.92
C SER A 99 7.83 -0.89 21.21
N LYS A 100 6.71 -0.39 21.71
CA LYS A 100 5.41 -0.58 21.06
C LYS A 100 5.37 0.23 19.76
N VAL A 101 4.78 -0.36 18.72
CA VAL A 101 4.46 0.33 17.48
C VAL A 101 3.49 1.49 17.73
N LYS A 102 3.61 2.54 16.91
CA LYS A 102 2.64 3.63 16.81
C LYS A 102 1.84 3.47 15.52
N GLN A 103 2.44 3.84 14.40
CA GLN A 103 1.81 3.82 13.08
C GLN A 103 2.56 2.93 12.07
N GLU A 104 3.66 2.34 12.52
CA GLU A 104 4.48 1.39 11.77
C GLU A 104 3.72 0.08 11.52
N SER A 105 3.75 -0.39 10.28
CA SER A 105 3.09 -1.63 9.84
C SER A 105 3.89 -2.25 8.70
N TYR A 106 3.67 -3.54 8.44
CA TYR A 106 4.40 -4.26 7.38
C TYR A 106 4.09 -3.67 5.99
N GLU A 107 2.83 -3.31 5.74
CA GLU A 107 2.35 -2.77 4.46
C GLU A 107 2.97 -1.39 4.11
N LYS A 108 3.48 -0.66 5.11
CA LYS A 108 4.12 0.67 4.95
C LYS A 108 5.65 0.60 4.98
N ALA A 109 6.24 -0.59 5.07
CA ALA A 109 7.68 -0.72 5.20
C ALA A 109 8.42 -0.35 3.91
N ASN A 110 9.55 0.34 4.05
CA ASN A 110 10.43 0.66 2.92
C ASN A 110 11.29 -0.53 2.53
N VAL A 111 11.61 -1.37 3.52
CA VAL A 111 12.40 -2.58 3.35
C VAL A 111 11.65 -3.72 3.99
N ILE A 112 11.42 -4.79 3.25
CA ILE A 112 10.81 -6.01 3.77
C ILE A 112 11.83 -7.15 3.75
N VAL A 113 11.79 -7.98 4.78
CA VAL A 113 12.51 -9.25 4.81
C VAL A 113 11.47 -10.36 4.69
N THR A 114 11.59 -11.20 3.67
CA THR A 114 10.60 -12.25 3.35
C THR A 114 11.26 -13.49 2.76
N ASN A 115 10.68 -14.66 2.98
CA ASN A 115 11.12 -15.94 2.41
C ASN A 115 10.30 -16.35 1.17
N TRP A 116 9.43 -15.48 0.67
CA TRP A 116 8.65 -15.75 -0.52
C TRP A 116 9.49 -15.45 -1.76
N TYR A 117 9.93 -16.50 -2.43
CA TYR A 117 10.64 -16.42 -3.70
C TYR A 117 9.65 -16.00 -4.80
N GLY A 118 9.83 -14.80 -5.35
CA GLY A 118 9.05 -14.28 -6.47
C GLY A 118 9.70 -14.63 -7.82
N ALA A 119 9.45 -13.82 -8.84
CA ALA A 119 10.15 -13.93 -10.13
C ALA A 119 11.67 -13.75 -9.99
N HIS A 120 12.11 -12.97 -8.99
CA HIS A 120 13.52 -12.70 -8.68
C HIS A 120 14.21 -13.78 -7.84
N GLY A 121 13.52 -14.89 -7.51
CA GLY A 121 14.12 -15.94 -6.69
C GLY A 121 14.63 -15.39 -5.35
N GLY A 122 15.90 -15.70 -5.03
CA GLY A 122 16.56 -15.29 -3.78
C GLY A 122 17.21 -13.90 -3.82
N ASP A 123 17.17 -13.25 -4.98
CA ASP A 123 17.95 -12.05 -5.27
C ASP A 123 17.31 -10.82 -4.61
N PRO A 124 18.11 -9.92 -4.03
CA PRO A 124 17.63 -8.61 -3.61
C PRO A 124 17.05 -7.83 -4.79
N TYR A 125 15.93 -7.14 -4.57
CA TYR A 125 15.35 -6.27 -5.59
C TYR A 125 14.46 -5.19 -4.98
N THR A 126 14.20 -4.16 -5.77
CA THR A 126 13.25 -3.10 -5.46
C THR A 126 12.02 -3.23 -6.35
N LEU A 127 10.83 -3.21 -5.74
CA LEU A 127 9.60 -3.13 -6.52
C LEU A 127 9.39 -1.69 -7.01
N GLN A 128 9.94 -1.39 -8.18
CA GLN A 128 9.83 -0.11 -8.87
C GLN A 128 8.92 -0.26 -10.09
N TYR A 129 7.73 0.33 -10.03
CA TYR A 129 6.71 0.22 -11.08
C TYR A 129 6.44 1.56 -11.78
N ARG A 130 7.14 2.62 -11.36
CA ARG A 130 6.96 3.98 -11.87
C ARG A 130 8.13 4.36 -12.78
N GLY A 131 7.90 5.41 -13.57
CA GLY A 131 8.92 5.96 -14.46
C GLY A 131 10.07 6.65 -13.73
N CYS A 132 11.02 7.15 -14.51
CA CYS A 132 12.23 7.79 -14.00
C CYS A 132 11.97 8.91 -12.99
N GLY A 133 12.79 8.96 -11.93
CA GLY A 133 12.71 10.03 -10.92
C GLY A 133 11.55 9.85 -9.92
N LYS A 134 10.86 8.70 -9.94
CA LYS A 134 9.73 8.41 -9.06
C LYS A 134 10.06 7.31 -8.06
N GLU A 135 9.74 7.56 -6.80
CA GLU A 135 9.96 6.61 -5.71
C GLU A 135 9.25 5.27 -5.97
N GLY A 136 9.97 4.17 -5.73
CA GLY A 136 9.46 2.80 -5.77
C GLY A 136 8.61 2.45 -4.55
N LYS A 137 8.20 1.17 -4.44
CA LYS A 137 7.29 0.72 -3.37
C LYS A 137 8.03 0.22 -2.13
N TYR A 138 8.93 -0.76 -2.29
CA TYR A 138 9.76 -1.31 -1.22
C TYR A 138 10.97 -2.04 -1.81
N ILE A 139 12.00 -2.23 -0.97
CA ILE A 139 13.12 -3.14 -1.20
C ILE A 139 12.80 -4.48 -0.53
N SER A 140 13.09 -5.59 -1.20
CA SER A 140 12.89 -6.94 -0.68
C SER A 140 14.22 -7.66 -0.51
N PHE A 141 14.47 -8.16 0.70
CA PHE A 141 15.60 -9.04 1.00
C PHE A 141 15.10 -10.40 1.50
N THR A 142 15.89 -11.43 1.22
CA THR A 142 15.65 -12.77 1.77
C THR A 142 16.49 -13.01 3.03
N PRO A 143 16.02 -13.87 3.97
CA PRO A 143 16.86 -14.31 5.08
C PRO A 143 18.16 -14.96 4.61
N ASP A 144 18.14 -15.70 3.49
CA ASP A 144 19.33 -16.32 2.91
C ASP A 144 20.37 -15.28 2.50
N PHE A 145 19.97 -14.24 1.76
CA PHE A 145 20.85 -13.11 1.44
C PHE A 145 21.48 -12.48 2.68
N LEU A 146 20.69 -12.31 3.76
CA LEU A 146 21.15 -11.67 4.99
C LEU A 146 22.02 -12.57 5.87
N LEU A 147 21.92 -13.90 5.76
CA LEU A 147 22.57 -14.85 6.66
C LEU A 147 23.70 -15.66 6.01
N ASN A 148 23.71 -15.81 4.69
CA ASN A 148 24.68 -16.60 3.96
C ASN A 148 25.81 -15.71 3.42
N ASP A 149 27.01 -15.83 4.01
CA ASP A 149 28.18 -15.04 3.64
C ASP A 149 28.83 -15.47 2.32
N ASP A 150 28.53 -16.67 1.81
CA ASP A 150 29.03 -17.14 0.51
C ASP A 150 28.50 -16.27 -0.65
N LEU A 151 27.33 -15.66 -0.45
CA LEU A 151 26.70 -14.75 -1.42
C LEU A 151 27.46 -13.42 -1.56
N ILE A 152 28.30 -13.04 -0.58
CA ILE A 152 29.11 -11.81 -0.64
C ILE A 152 30.08 -11.87 -1.82
N ALA A 153 30.59 -13.05 -2.18
CA ALA A 153 31.51 -13.21 -3.30
C ALA A 153 30.87 -12.85 -4.65
N GLY A 154 29.56 -13.06 -4.81
CA GLY A 154 28.81 -12.74 -6.02
C GLY A 154 28.24 -11.31 -6.01
N TYR A 155 27.54 -10.96 -4.94
CA TYR A 155 26.83 -9.67 -4.83
C TYR A 155 27.71 -8.50 -4.39
N GLY A 156 28.85 -8.78 -3.77
CA GLY A 156 29.58 -7.82 -2.95
C GLY A 156 28.97 -7.70 -1.56
N SER A 157 29.45 -6.71 -0.79
CA SER A 157 28.96 -6.49 0.56
C SER A 157 27.50 -6.02 0.58
N ARG A 158 26.78 -6.45 1.62
CA ARG A 158 25.33 -6.22 1.72
C ARG A 158 24.99 -4.72 1.75
N GLY A 159 25.83 -3.89 2.37
CA GLY A 159 25.60 -2.44 2.39
C GLY A 159 25.68 -1.79 0.99
N ARG A 160 26.50 -2.32 0.09
CA ARG A 160 26.60 -1.82 -1.30
C ARG A 160 25.38 -2.21 -2.12
N VAL A 161 24.92 -3.45 -1.98
CA VAL A 161 23.65 -3.91 -2.57
C VAL A 161 22.50 -3.06 -2.05
N PHE A 162 22.46 -2.77 -0.75
CA PHE A 162 21.44 -1.90 -0.17
C PHE A 162 21.44 -0.51 -0.80
N VAL A 163 22.60 0.09 -1.08
CA VAL A 163 22.66 1.42 -1.74
C VAL A 163 22.21 1.37 -3.19
N HIS A 164 22.50 0.29 -3.90
CA HIS A 164 22.00 0.05 -5.25
C HIS A 164 20.46 -0.03 -5.25
N GLU A 165 19.87 -0.86 -4.38
CA GLU A 165 18.42 -0.95 -4.22
C GLU A 165 17.78 0.32 -3.66
N TRP A 166 18.48 1.03 -2.77
CA TRP A 166 18.03 2.33 -2.27
C TRP A 166 17.93 3.37 -3.37
N ALA A 167 18.81 3.32 -4.38
CA ALA A 167 18.75 4.24 -5.51
C ALA A 167 17.50 3.98 -6.37
N HIS A 168 17.18 2.71 -6.66
CA HIS A 168 15.91 2.32 -7.27
C HIS A 168 14.71 2.82 -6.45
N LEU A 169 14.72 2.54 -5.14
CA LEU A 169 13.60 2.88 -4.26
C LEU A 169 13.42 4.39 -4.20
N ARG A 170 14.45 5.14 -3.81
CA ARG A 170 14.31 6.55 -3.41
C ARG A 170 14.26 7.51 -4.59
N TRP A 171 15.04 7.22 -5.63
CA TRP A 171 15.21 8.14 -6.77
C TRP A 171 14.60 7.62 -8.07
N GLY A 172 14.13 6.38 -8.13
CA GLY A 172 13.53 5.82 -9.34
C GLY A 172 14.49 5.81 -10.51
N VAL A 173 15.77 5.52 -10.26
CA VAL A 173 16.77 5.24 -11.29
C VAL A 173 16.71 3.77 -11.67
N PHE A 174 17.35 3.39 -12.77
CA PHE A 174 17.31 2.02 -13.29
C PHE A 174 18.72 1.47 -13.49
N ASP A 175 18.78 0.16 -13.74
CA ASP A 175 20.04 -0.51 -14.00
C ASP A 175 20.74 0.01 -15.26
N GLU A 176 22.05 0.09 -15.16
CA GLU A 176 22.94 0.50 -16.25
C GLU A 176 23.56 -0.69 -16.99
N TYR A 177 23.21 -1.92 -16.59
CA TYR A 177 23.41 -3.16 -17.34
C TYR A 177 22.10 -3.58 -18.04
N ASN A 178 22.18 -4.59 -18.91
CA ASN A 178 21.00 -5.19 -19.55
C ASN A 178 21.27 -6.68 -19.83
N ASN A 179 20.47 -7.57 -19.25
CA ASN A 179 20.63 -9.01 -19.41
C ASN A 179 20.17 -9.54 -20.78
N GLU A 180 19.21 -8.87 -21.43
CA GLU A 180 18.73 -9.23 -22.77
C GLU A 180 19.65 -8.68 -23.87
N LYS A 181 20.25 -7.51 -23.63
CA LYS A 181 21.20 -6.85 -24.53
C LYS A 181 22.50 -6.53 -23.79
N PRO A 182 23.29 -7.55 -23.39
CA PRO A 182 24.52 -7.35 -22.63
C PRO A 182 25.64 -6.72 -23.47
N VAL A 183 25.52 -6.76 -24.81
CA VAL A 183 26.44 -6.12 -25.75
C VAL A 183 25.67 -5.44 -26.88
N TYR A 184 26.29 -4.44 -27.51
CA TYR A 184 25.70 -3.69 -28.61
C TYR A 184 26.77 -3.14 -29.57
N ILE A 185 26.35 -2.71 -30.76
CA ILE A 185 27.21 -1.99 -31.71
C ILE A 185 26.96 -0.50 -31.54
N ASN A 186 28.03 0.26 -31.28
CA ASN A 186 27.97 1.71 -31.12
C ASN A 186 27.97 2.44 -32.48
N GLY A 187 27.81 3.77 -32.47
CA GLY A 187 27.78 4.61 -33.67
C GLY A 187 29.06 4.57 -34.53
N GLN A 188 30.18 4.13 -33.97
CA GLN A 188 31.45 3.91 -34.68
C GLN A 188 31.64 2.45 -35.14
N ASN A 189 30.57 1.66 -35.14
CA ASN A 189 30.57 0.26 -35.56
C ASN A 189 31.51 -0.63 -34.72
N GLN A 190 31.71 -0.28 -33.44
CA GLN A 190 32.47 -1.05 -32.47
C GLN A 190 31.53 -1.83 -31.55
N ILE A 191 31.91 -3.06 -31.22
CA ILE A 191 31.19 -3.88 -30.25
C ILE A 191 31.56 -3.40 -28.84
N LYS A 192 30.55 -3.15 -28.01
CA LYS A 192 30.69 -2.69 -26.63
C LYS A 192 29.80 -3.51 -25.72
N ALA A 193 30.24 -3.69 -24.47
CA ALA A 193 29.37 -4.17 -23.41
C ALA A 193 28.38 -3.07 -23.01
N THR A 194 27.14 -3.44 -22.69
CA THR A 194 26.12 -2.52 -22.19
C THR A 194 26.46 -2.16 -20.75
N ARG A 195 26.98 -0.95 -20.58
CA ARG A 195 27.43 -0.39 -19.29
C ARG A 195 27.48 1.12 -19.39
N CYS A 196 27.42 1.78 -18.23
CA CYS A 196 27.62 3.21 -18.17
C CYS A 196 29.10 3.57 -18.38
N SER A 197 29.96 3.25 -17.42
CA SER A 197 31.39 3.57 -17.52
C SER A 197 32.14 2.61 -18.43
N SER A 198 32.78 3.15 -19.47
CA SER A 198 33.73 2.39 -20.29
C SER A 198 35.05 2.08 -19.59
N GLU A 199 35.31 2.68 -18.43
CA GLU A 199 36.53 2.47 -17.63
C GLU A 199 36.54 1.10 -16.95
N ILE A 200 35.36 0.51 -16.72
CA ILE A 200 35.29 -0.85 -16.20
C ILE A 200 35.95 -1.78 -17.21
N THR A 201 36.97 -2.52 -16.81
CA THR A 201 37.68 -3.45 -17.70
C THR A 201 37.21 -4.88 -17.47
N GLY A 202 37.37 -5.71 -18.49
CA GLY A 202 36.94 -7.10 -18.48
C GLY A 202 37.24 -7.78 -19.81
N MET A 203 36.69 -8.98 -19.97
CA MET A 203 36.92 -9.86 -21.09
C MET A 203 35.61 -10.46 -21.57
N PHE A 204 35.50 -10.65 -22.89
CA PHE A 204 34.38 -11.35 -23.49
C PHE A 204 34.64 -12.86 -23.45
N VAL A 205 33.60 -13.61 -23.07
CA VAL A 205 33.60 -15.07 -23.05
C VAL A 205 32.51 -15.55 -23.98
N CYS A 206 32.87 -16.40 -24.93
CA CYS A 206 31.98 -17.06 -25.87
C CYS A 206 31.82 -18.55 -25.47
N GLU A 207 31.05 -19.34 -26.21
CA GLU A 207 30.85 -20.78 -25.95
C GLU A 207 32.14 -21.58 -25.75
N LYS A 208 33.22 -21.21 -26.45
CA LYS A 208 34.53 -21.90 -26.40
C LYS A 208 35.51 -21.28 -25.39
N GLY A 209 35.03 -20.42 -24.49
CA GLY A 209 35.85 -19.69 -23.53
C GLY A 209 36.15 -18.25 -23.97
N PRO A 210 37.22 -17.63 -23.42
CA PRO A 210 37.62 -16.27 -23.76
C PRO A 210 37.74 -16.05 -25.27
N CYS A 211 37.16 -14.95 -25.76
CA CYS A 211 37.14 -14.63 -27.17
C CYS A 211 37.35 -13.12 -27.41
N PRO A 212 37.83 -12.73 -28.61
CA PRO A 212 37.76 -11.34 -29.05
C PRO A 212 36.31 -10.85 -29.08
N GLN A 213 36.09 -9.58 -28.79
CA GLN A 213 34.75 -8.96 -28.77
C GLN A 213 34.02 -9.12 -30.13
N GLU A 214 34.78 -9.18 -31.23
CA GLU A 214 34.29 -9.34 -32.61
C GLU A 214 33.48 -10.63 -32.80
N ASN A 215 33.75 -11.65 -31.97
CA ASN A 215 33.07 -12.93 -32.07
C ASN A 215 31.70 -12.93 -31.38
N CYS A 216 31.38 -11.92 -30.57
CA CYS A 216 30.10 -11.85 -29.85
C CYS A 216 28.93 -11.37 -30.71
N ILE A 217 29.21 -10.85 -31.91
CA ILE A 217 28.17 -10.43 -32.85
C ILE A 217 28.49 -10.99 -34.23
N ILE A 218 27.66 -11.92 -34.69
CA ILE A 218 27.77 -12.53 -36.02
C ILE A 218 26.59 -12.04 -36.85
N SER A 219 26.87 -11.48 -38.04
CA SER A 219 25.82 -11.02 -38.97
C SER A 219 24.81 -10.03 -38.36
N LYS A 220 25.29 -9.12 -37.48
CA LYS A 220 24.48 -8.14 -36.72
C LYS A 220 23.52 -8.73 -35.69
N LEU A 221 23.64 -10.02 -35.38
CA LEU A 221 22.90 -10.69 -34.31
C LEU A 221 23.86 -11.01 -33.17
N PHE A 222 23.41 -10.80 -31.94
CA PHE A 222 24.12 -11.22 -30.76
C PHE A 222 24.26 -12.74 -30.76
N GLN A 223 25.49 -13.24 -30.59
CA GLN A 223 25.71 -14.66 -30.43
C GLN A 223 25.26 -15.07 -29.02
N GLU A 224 24.28 -15.97 -28.97
CA GLU A 224 23.81 -16.57 -27.73
C GLU A 224 24.98 -17.20 -26.97
N GLY A 225 25.07 -16.94 -25.66
CA GLY A 225 26.18 -17.42 -24.82
C GLY A 225 27.44 -16.53 -24.79
N CYS A 226 27.49 -15.39 -25.51
CA CYS A 226 28.54 -14.40 -25.24
C CYS A 226 28.25 -13.61 -23.94
N MET A 227 29.24 -13.42 -23.08
CA MET A 227 29.11 -12.61 -21.87
C MET A 227 30.32 -11.71 -21.67
N PHE A 228 30.10 -10.53 -21.10
CA PHE A 228 31.18 -9.65 -20.65
C PHE A 228 31.45 -9.92 -19.17
N ILE A 229 32.63 -10.46 -18.86
CA ILE A 229 33.08 -10.72 -17.48
C ILE A 229 34.06 -9.63 -17.08
N TYR A 230 33.71 -8.84 -16.07
CA TYR A 230 34.55 -7.77 -15.55
C TYR A 230 35.73 -8.32 -14.73
N ASN A 231 36.84 -7.57 -14.70
CA ASN A 231 37.97 -7.89 -13.84
C ASN A 231 37.62 -7.58 -12.38
N SER A 232 37.78 -8.54 -11.47
CA SER A 232 37.48 -8.35 -10.05
C SER A 232 38.35 -7.29 -9.37
N THR A 233 39.57 -7.08 -9.88
CA THR A 233 40.51 -6.06 -9.40
C THR A 233 40.71 -5.00 -10.48
N GLN A 234 40.27 -3.78 -10.21
CA GLN A 234 40.40 -2.63 -11.11
C GLN A 234 40.22 -1.32 -10.32
N ASN A 235 40.41 -0.18 -11.00
CA ASN A 235 40.35 1.15 -10.39
C ASN A 235 39.16 2.00 -10.87
N ALA A 236 38.27 1.43 -11.69
CA ALA A 236 37.07 2.13 -12.15
C ALA A 236 36.15 2.45 -10.96
N THR A 237 35.76 3.72 -10.82
CA THR A 237 34.98 4.19 -9.67
C THR A 237 33.48 4.23 -9.92
N ALA A 238 33.05 4.28 -11.19
CA ALA A 238 31.65 4.22 -11.59
C ALA A 238 31.38 2.95 -12.42
N SER A 239 30.19 2.34 -12.32
CA SER A 239 28.96 2.86 -11.68
C SER A 239 28.31 1.86 -10.74
N ILE A 240 27.76 2.38 -9.63
CA ILE A 240 26.94 1.62 -8.66
C ILE A 240 25.75 0.92 -9.32
N MET A 241 25.10 1.54 -10.31
CA MET A 241 23.95 0.94 -11.01
C MET A 241 24.36 -0.07 -12.10
N PHE A 242 25.66 -0.30 -12.27
CA PHE A 242 26.18 -1.32 -13.17
C PHE A 242 26.79 -2.49 -12.40
N MET A 243 27.69 -2.23 -11.45
CA MET A 243 28.43 -3.28 -10.73
C MET A 243 28.89 -2.83 -9.34
N GLN A 244 27.96 -2.77 -8.40
CA GLN A 244 28.20 -2.42 -6.99
C GLN A 244 29.15 -3.41 -6.26
N SER A 245 29.28 -4.64 -6.77
CA SER A 245 30.12 -5.68 -6.16
C SER A 245 31.62 -5.38 -6.21
N LEU A 246 32.07 -4.54 -7.14
CA LEU A 246 33.47 -4.15 -7.29
C LEU A 246 33.90 -3.17 -6.20
N SER A 247 34.94 -3.53 -5.44
CA SER A 247 35.42 -2.71 -4.31
C SER A 247 35.83 -1.28 -4.72
N SER A 248 36.32 -1.08 -5.94
CA SER A 248 36.68 0.24 -6.49
C SER A 248 35.47 1.13 -6.84
N VAL A 249 34.30 0.53 -7.10
CA VAL A 249 33.10 1.26 -7.46
C VAL A 249 32.53 1.95 -6.22
N VAL A 250 32.52 3.28 -6.25
CA VAL A 250 32.10 4.15 -5.14
C VAL A 250 31.25 5.34 -5.62
N GLU A 251 31.02 5.47 -6.92
CA GLU A 251 30.29 6.58 -7.55
C GLU A 251 29.13 6.09 -8.41
N PHE A 252 28.07 6.90 -8.46
CA PHE A 252 27.04 6.78 -9.49
C PHE A 252 27.55 7.33 -10.81
N CYS A 253 27.08 6.78 -11.92
CA CYS A 253 27.44 7.28 -13.24
C CYS A 253 27.02 8.74 -13.42
N ASN A 254 27.95 9.54 -13.92
CA ASN A 254 27.84 10.98 -14.07
C ASN A 254 28.11 11.38 -15.53
N ALA A 255 27.92 12.65 -15.87
CA ALA A 255 28.10 13.14 -17.24
C ALA A 255 29.44 12.78 -17.91
N SER A 256 30.55 12.62 -17.16
CA SER A 256 31.86 12.24 -17.71
C SER A 256 32.03 10.74 -17.93
N THR A 257 31.31 9.91 -17.17
CA THR A 257 31.36 8.44 -17.27
C THR A 257 30.17 7.87 -18.03
N HIS A 258 29.18 8.70 -18.35
CA HIS A 258 27.91 8.28 -18.95
C HIS A 258 28.04 7.91 -20.42
N ASN A 259 27.38 6.81 -20.78
CA ASN A 259 27.34 6.29 -22.13
C ASN A 259 25.90 6.26 -22.62
N GLN A 260 25.50 7.28 -23.38
CA GLN A 260 24.14 7.46 -23.88
C GLN A 260 23.76 6.43 -24.97
N GLU A 261 24.73 5.79 -25.61
CA GLU A 261 24.48 4.78 -26.64
C GLU A 261 24.17 3.40 -26.06
N ALA A 262 24.49 3.15 -24.79
CA ALA A 262 24.27 1.86 -24.16
C ALA A 262 22.75 1.56 -24.05
N PRO A 263 22.28 0.40 -24.53
CA PRO A 263 20.87 0.03 -24.48
C PRO A 263 20.44 -0.50 -23.10
N ASN A 264 20.79 0.22 -22.02
CA ASN A 264 20.37 -0.08 -20.66
C ASN A 264 19.02 0.57 -20.31
N LEU A 265 18.42 0.14 -19.21
CA LEU A 265 17.10 0.59 -18.81
C LEU A 265 17.14 2.06 -18.33
N GLN A 266 18.22 2.49 -17.68
CA GLN A 266 18.44 3.88 -17.30
C GLN A 266 18.32 4.83 -18.49
N ASN A 267 19.01 4.56 -19.59
CA ASN A 267 18.93 5.38 -20.79
C ASN A 267 17.53 5.37 -21.42
N GLN A 268 16.90 4.20 -21.48
CA GLN A 268 15.56 4.04 -22.07
C GLN A 268 14.49 4.80 -21.28
N MET A 269 14.55 4.75 -19.94
CA MET A 269 13.50 5.28 -19.08
C MET A 269 13.73 6.72 -18.63
N CYS A 270 14.98 7.17 -18.56
CA CYS A 270 15.36 8.49 -18.07
C CYS A 270 15.78 9.46 -19.18
N SER A 271 15.30 9.28 -20.41
CA SER A 271 15.61 10.17 -21.54
C SER A 271 17.13 10.34 -21.75
N LEU A 272 17.87 9.23 -21.72
CA LEU A 272 19.34 9.18 -21.88
C LEU A 272 20.15 9.93 -20.80
N ARG A 273 19.52 10.29 -19.67
CA ARG A 273 20.21 10.95 -18.55
C ARG A 273 21.01 9.96 -17.70
N SER A 274 22.14 10.41 -17.18
CA SER A 274 22.92 9.60 -16.24
C SER A 274 22.17 9.43 -14.92
N THR A 275 22.51 8.36 -14.19
CA THR A 275 21.97 8.12 -12.85
C THR A 275 22.20 9.32 -11.93
N TRP A 276 23.41 9.92 -11.94
CA TRP A 276 23.72 11.07 -11.10
C TRP A 276 22.90 12.31 -11.45
N ASP A 277 22.58 12.54 -12.73
CA ASP A 277 21.74 13.68 -13.12
C ASP A 277 20.35 13.58 -12.48
N VAL A 278 19.75 12.38 -12.49
CA VAL A 278 18.44 12.13 -11.88
C VAL A 278 18.51 12.32 -10.37
N ILE A 279 19.53 11.76 -9.73
CA ILE A 279 19.73 11.85 -8.27
C ILE A 279 19.95 13.31 -7.83
N SER A 280 20.80 14.05 -8.55
CA SER A 280 21.19 15.42 -8.15
C SER A 280 20.09 16.46 -8.34
N GLU A 281 19.08 16.19 -9.18
CA GLU A 281 17.86 17.00 -9.33
C GLU A 281 16.73 16.56 -8.38
N SER A 282 16.94 15.53 -7.56
CA SER A 282 15.93 15.08 -6.62
C SER A 282 15.72 16.08 -5.48
N ALA A 283 14.53 16.04 -4.86
CA ALA A 283 14.22 16.85 -3.69
C ALA A 283 15.21 16.65 -2.53
N ASP A 284 15.82 15.47 -2.42
CA ASP A 284 16.81 15.17 -1.39
C ASP A 284 18.10 15.99 -1.58
N PHE A 285 18.50 16.25 -2.81
CA PHE A 285 19.69 17.05 -3.12
C PHE A 285 19.45 18.55 -3.02
N HIS A 286 18.24 19.01 -3.33
CA HIS A 286 17.85 20.41 -3.11
C HIS A 286 17.83 20.81 -1.62
N HIS A 287 17.59 19.85 -0.72
CA HIS A 287 17.52 20.08 0.73
C HIS A 287 18.76 19.60 1.51
N SER A 288 19.84 19.22 0.83
CA SER A 288 21.10 18.77 1.46
C SER A 288 22.31 19.60 1.04
N VAL A 289 23.30 19.68 1.93
CA VAL A 289 24.56 20.40 1.70
C VAL A 289 25.71 19.43 1.94
N ALA A 290 26.76 19.46 1.12
CA ALA A 290 27.92 18.59 1.37
C ALA A 290 28.55 18.90 2.74
N MET A 291 28.83 17.86 3.53
CA MET A 291 29.48 18.01 4.82
C MET A 291 30.96 18.36 4.65
N ASN A 292 31.38 19.44 5.31
CA ASN A 292 32.76 19.88 5.35
C ASN A 292 33.63 18.93 6.21
N GLY A 293 34.93 18.91 5.94
CA GLY A 293 35.89 18.08 6.67
C GLY A 293 36.00 16.65 6.13
N THR A 294 36.74 15.80 6.86
CA THR A 294 37.02 14.40 6.49
C THR A 294 36.26 13.39 7.34
N GLU A 295 35.55 13.85 8.38
CA GLU A 295 34.83 13.00 9.34
C GLU A 295 33.72 12.19 8.69
N LEU A 296 33.52 10.94 9.16
CA LEU A 296 32.40 10.11 8.72
C LEU A 296 31.11 10.53 9.44
N PRO A 297 29.93 10.33 8.82
CA PRO A 297 28.67 10.55 9.51
C PRO A 297 28.55 9.62 10.74
N PRO A 298 27.74 9.96 11.75
CA PRO A 298 27.48 9.06 12.86
C PRO A 298 26.80 7.78 12.35
N PRO A 299 27.06 6.61 12.99
CA PRO A 299 26.35 5.38 12.65
C PRO A 299 24.84 5.53 12.94
N PRO A 300 23.98 4.83 12.19
CA PRO A 300 22.54 4.90 12.38
C PRO A 300 22.11 4.37 13.76
N MET A 301 21.09 5.01 14.31
CA MET A 301 20.39 4.59 15.51
C MET A 301 19.23 3.65 15.15
N PHE A 302 19.15 2.52 15.84
CA PHE A 302 18.14 1.49 15.59
C PHE A 302 17.13 1.39 16.73
N SER A 303 15.85 1.48 16.39
CA SER A 303 14.73 1.20 17.29
C SER A 303 14.07 -0.12 16.90
N LEU A 304 14.02 -1.07 17.82
CA LEU A 304 13.30 -2.33 17.62
C LEU A 304 11.87 -2.17 18.12
N LEU A 305 10.90 -2.40 17.23
CA LEU A 305 9.48 -2.23 17.48
C LEU A 305 8.76 -3.57 17.38
N GLN A 306 7.77 -3.81 18.23
CA GLN A 306 6.89 -4.96 18.08
C GLN A 306 5.44 -4.55 18.29
N ALA A 307 4.54 -5.15 17.52
CA ALA A 307 3.12 -4.92 17.69
C ALA A 307 2.66 -5.35 19.08
N GLY A 308 1.90 -4.48 19.76
CA GLY A 308 1.23 -4.82 21.01
C GLY A 308 -0.09 -5.55 20.77
N GLU A 309 -0.97 -5.51 21.77
CA GLU A 309 -2.35 -5.95 21.63
C GLU A 309 -3.06 -5.17 20.51
N LYS A 310 -3.83 -5.88 19.69
CA LYS A 310 -4.61 -5.25 18.61
C LYS A 310 -5.80 -4.52 19.21
N VAL A 311 -5.87 -3.21 19.00
CA VAL A 311 -6.95 -2.36 19.52
C VAL A 311 -7.59 -1.61 18.36
N VAL A 312 -8.89 -1.80 18.18
CA VAL A 312 -9.70 -1.12 17.16
C VAL A 312 -10.81 -0.33 17.86
N CYS A 313 -11.06 0.90 17.41
CA CYS A 313 -12.23 1.65 17.85
C CYS A 313 -13.02 2.17 16.64
N LEU A 314 -14.31 1.82 16.61
CA LEU A 314 -15.26 2.30 15.63
C LEU A 314 -15.79 3.66 16.09
N VAL A 315 -15.69 4.68 15.25
CA VAL A 315 -16.17 6.04 15.52
C VAL A 315 -17.26 6.38 14.50
N LEU A 316 -18.52 6.27 14.94
CA LEU A 316 -19.68 6.20 14.06
C LEU A 316 -20.52 7.49 14.11
N ASP A 317 -20.68 8.13 12.97
CA ASP A 317 -21.61 9.26 12.80
C ASP A 317 -23.06 8.78 12.97
N VAL A 318 -23.82 9.50 13.81
CA VAL A 318 -25.26 9.27 14.05
C VAL A 318 -26.06 10.55 13.86
N SER A 319 -25.53 11.52 13.13
CA SER A 319 -26.21 12.77 12.80
C SER A 319 -27.45 12.58 11.94
N SER A 320 -28.27 13.63 11.81
CA SER A 320 -29.46 13.61 10.95
C SER A 320 -29.16 13.27 9.49
N LYS A 321 -27.95 13.58 8.99
CA LYS A 321 -27.48 13.22 7.64
C LYS A 321 -27.37 11.70 7.41
N MET A 322 -27.26 10.91 8.47
CA MET A 322 -27.25 9.46 8.37
C MET A 322 -28.63 8.86 8.04
N ALA A 323 -29.70 9.66 8.07
CA ALA A 323 -31.04 9.26 7.64
C ALA A 323 -31.18 9.24 6.11
N GLU A 324 -30.37 10.03 5.40
CA GLU A 324 -30.39 10.14 3.95
C GLU A 324 -29.88 8.85 3.30
N ALA A 325 -30.42 8.49 2.13
CA ALA A 325 -29.99 7.36 1.29
C ALA A 325 -29.81 6.01 2.03
N GLY A 326 -30.44 5.82 3.20
CA GLY A 326 -30.25 4.63 4.04
C GLY A 326 -28.83 4.48 4.60
N ARG A 327 -28.06 5.56 4.76
CA ARG A 327 -26.66 5.55 5.22
C ARG A 327 -26.48 4.83 6.55
N LEU A 328 -27.33 5.08 7.56
CA LEU A 328 -27.24 4.40 8.86
C LEU A 328 -27.40 2.87 8.73
N LEU A 329 -28.38 2.42 7.93
CA LEU A 329 -28.59 0.98 7.72
C LEU A 329 -27.37 0.35 7.03
N ARG A 330 -26.85 0.99 5.97
CA ARG A 330 -25.64 0.51 5.27
C ARG A 330 -24.45 0.45 6.23
N LEU A 331 -24.31 1.46 7.10
CA LEU A 331 -23.28 1.50 8.13
C LEU A 331 -23.41 0.31 9.10
N GLN A 332 -24.61 0.07 9.61
CA GLN A 332 -24.86 -1.05 10.51
C GLN A 332 -24.56 -2.40 9.82
N GLN A 333 -24.96 -2.57 8.56
CA GLN A 333 -24.67 -3.77 7.75
C GLN A 333 -23.17 -4.00 7.60
N ALA A 334 -22.42 -2.96 7.23
CA ALA A 334 -20.97 -3.06 7.02
C ALA A 334 -20.20 -3.26 8.33
N VAL A 335 -20.63 -2.61 9.42
CA VAL A 335 -20.02 -2.80 10.74
C VAL A 335 -20.35 -4.17 11.32
N GLU A 336 -21.57 -4.67 11.16
CA GLU A 336 -21.91 -6.06 11.52
C GLU A 336 -21.00 -7.03 10.77
N PHE A 337 -20.85 -6.87 9.46
CA PHE A 337 -19.93 -7.66 8.67
C PHE A 337 -18.49 -7.59 9.21
N TYR A 338 -17.97 -6.38 9.45
CA TYR A 338 -16.62 -6.20 9.97
C TYR A 338 -16.42 -6.91 11.32
N LEU A 339 -17.32 -6.69 12.28
CA LEU A 339 -17.26 -7.30 13.61
C LEU A 339 -17.44 -8.81 13.58
N MET A 340 -18.28 -9.33 12.69
CA MET A 340 -18.62 -10.74 12.63
C MET A 340 -17.62 -11.58 11.83
N GLN A 341 -16.86 -10.94 10.93
CA GLN A 341 -16.02 -11.63 9.93
C GLN A 341 -14.56 -11.18 9.93
N ILE A 342 -14.32 -9.86 9.89
CA ILE A 342 -13.00 -9.30 9.56
C ILE A 342 -12.13 -9.16 10.81
N VAL A 343 -12.73 -8.76 11.94
CA VAL A 343 -11.99 -8.58 13.20
C VAL A 343 -11.39 -9.91 13.65
N GLU A 344 -10.08 -9.96 13.82
CA GLU A 344 -9.38 -11.16 14.30
C GLU A 344 -9.67 -11.45 15.79
N ILE A 345 -9.59 -12.72 16.16
CA ILE A 345 -9.67 -13.17 17.56
C ILE A 345 -8.54 -12.50 18.37
N HIS A 346 -8.81 -12.22 19.65
CA HIS A 346 -7.97 -11.49 20.59
C HIS A 346 -7.79 -9.99 20.32
N THR A 347 -8.49 -9.43 19.33
CA THR A 347 -8.57 -7.98 19.12
C THR A 347 -9.52 -7.34 20.15
N PHE A 348 -9.09 -6.25 20.77
CA PHE A 348 -9.94 -5.40 21.60
C PHE A 348 -10.69 -4.41 20.73
N VAL A 349 -12.02 -4.38 20.86
CA VAL A 349 -12.89 -3.49 20.07
C VAL A 349 -13.63 -2.53 20.99
N GLY A 350 -13.56 -1.25 20.68
CA GLY A 350 -14.39 -0.19 21.28
C GLY A 350 -15.35 0.43 20.26
N ILE A 351 -16.45 0.99 20.73
CA ILE A 351 -17.42 1.67 19.86
C ILE A 351 -17.77 3.03 20.46
N ALA A 352 -17.54 4.08 19.69
CA ALA A 352 -17.99 5.44 19.95
C ALA A 352 -18.94 5.89 18.85
N SER A 353 -19.89 6.75 19.21
CA SER A 353 -20.78 7.41 18.24
C SER A 353 -20.74 8.92 18.45
N PHE A 354 -21.07 9.69 17.42
CA PHE A 354 -21.12 11.14 17.56
C PHE A 354 -22.18 11.82 16.69
N ASN A 355 -22.64 12.96 17.18
CA ASN A 355 -23.41 13.99 16.49
C ASN A 355 -22.73 15.34 16.81
N SER A 356 -23.42 16.33 17.40
CA SER A 356 -22.78 17.50 18.02
C SER A 356 -21.86 17.12 19.19
N LYS A 357 -22.10 15.98 19.84
CA LYS A 357 -21.33 15.45 20.98
C LYS A 357 -20.91 13.99 20.73
N GLY A 358 -19.81 13.58 21.35
CA GLY A 358 -19.36 12.19 21.36
C GLY A 358 -19.96 11.40 22.52
N ALA A 359 -20.30 10.13 22.28
CA ALA A 359 -20.75 9.17 23.29
C ALA A 359 -20.03 7.83 23.11
N ILE A 360 -19.66 7.20 24.23
CA ILE A 360 -19.11 5.85 24.23
C ILE A 360 -20.27 4.86 24.26
N ARG A 361 -20.34 3.97 23.27
CA ARG A 361 -21.35 2.92 23.15
C ARG A 361 -20.87 1.59 23.74
N ALA A 362 -19.61 1.26 23.52
CA ALA A 362 -18.95 0.10 24.09
C ALA A 362 -17.55 0.47 24.57
N GLN A 363 -17.21 0.05 25.78
CA GLN A 363 -15.81 0.02 26.23
C GLN A 363 -15.04 -1.05 25.46
N LEU A 364 -13.71 -1.10 25.62
CA LEU A 364 -12.90 -2.14 25.00
C LEU A 364 -13.36 -3.53 25.46
N HIS A 365 -13.80 -4.33 24.51
CA HIS A 365 -14.17 -5.73 24.69
C HIS A 365 -13.31 -6.60 23.80
N GLN A 366 -12.69 -7.64 24.36
CA GLN A 366 -11.85 -8.55 23.59
C GLN A 366 -12.71 -9.57 22.85
N VAL A 367 -12.48 -9.73 21.55
CA VAL A 367 -13.19 -10.72 20.73
C VAL A 367 -12.52 -12.09 20.90
N ASN A 368 -13.14 -13.01 21.64
CA ASN A 368 -12.63 -14.37 21.82
C ASN A 368 -13.51 -15.42 21.12
N ASN A 369 -14.78 -15.13 20.91
CA ASN A 369 -15.76 -16.03 20.28
C ASN A 369 -16.89 -15.25 19.57
N ASP A 370 -17.83 -15.98 18.97
CA ASP A 370 -18.97 -15.40 18.25
C ASP A 370 -19.96 -14.64 19.15
N ASP A 371 -20.06 -14.97 20.43
CA ASP A 371 -20.96 -14.26 21.36
C ASP A 371 -20.40 -12.88 21.71
N ASP A 372 -19.08 -12.75 21.83
CA ASP A 372 -18.42 -11.45 21.95
C ASP A 372 -18.71 -10.56 20.73
N ARG A 373 -18.68 -11.15 19.53
CA ARG A 373 -19.00 -10.43 18.28
C ARG A 373 -20.45 -9.96 18.27
N LYS A 374 -21.40 -10.83 18.61
CA LYS A 374 -22.83 -10.48 18.71
C LYS A 374 -23.08 -9.40 19.77
N LEU A 375 -22.37 -9.45 20.89
CA LEU A 375 -22.45 -8.43 21.94
C LEU A 375 -22.02 -7.07 21.39
N LEU A 376 -20.88 -6.99 20.68
CA LEU A 376 -20.44 -5.76 20.04
C LEU A 376 -21.44 -5.24 18.99
N VAL A 377 -22.03 -6.13 18.18
CA VAL A 377 -23.09 -5.77 17.23
C VAL A 377 -24.32 -5.19 17.94
N SER A 378 -24.65 -5.66 19.14
CA SER A 378 -25.78 -5.14 19.93
C SER A 378 -25.58 -3.70 20.40
N TYR A 379 -24.34 -3.21 20.46
CA TYR A 379 -24.01 -1.82 20.83
C TYR A 379 -24.06 -0.83 19.66
N LEU A 380 -24.37 -1.29 18.44
CA LEU A 380 -24.47 -0.40 17.29
C LEU A 380 -25.61 0.61 17.45
N PRO A 381 -25.43 1.86 16.99
CA PRO A 381 -26.46 2.88 17.11
C PRO A 381 -27.70 2.49 16.29
N ALA A 382 -28.86 2.42 16.94
CA ALA A 382 -30.12 2.02 16.31
C ALA A 382 -30.87 3.17 15.60
N THR A 383 -30.60 4.42 16.00
CA THR A 383 -31.34 5.60 15.53
C THR A 383 -30.39 6.75 15.20
N VAL A 384 -30.83 7.60 14.29
CA VAL A 384 -30.19 8.89 14.00
C VAL A 384 -30.61 9.95 15.02
N SER A 385 -29.74 10.92 15.24
CA SER A 385 -30.01 12.14 16.01
C SER A 385 -30.85 13.11 15.19
N ALA A 386 -31.72 13.87 15.86
CA ALA A 386 -32.43 15.00 15.23
C ALA A 386 -31.52 16.23 15.03
N GLU A 387 -30.34 16.25 15.66
CA GLU A 387 -29.38 17.35 15.55
C GLU A 387 -28.71 17.38 14.17
N ALA A 388 -28.60 18.58 13.61
CA ALA A 388 -27.97 18.82 12.31
C ALA A 388 -26.45 18.98 12.38
N GLU A 389 -25.93 19.44 13.52
CA GLU A 389 -24.50 19.71 13.70
C GLU A 389 -23.72 18.41 13.99
N THR A 390 -22.54 18.29 13.39
CA THR A 390 -21.65 17.12 13.53
C THR A 390 -20.28 17.56 14.00
N SER A 391 -19.74 16.89 15.03
CA SER A 391 -18.41 17.12 15.56
C SER A 391 -17.59 15.82 15.51
N VAL A 392 -16.84 15.65 14.43
CA VAL A 392 -15.88 14.55 14.24
C VAL A 392 -14.86 14.54 15.37
N CYS A 393 -14.34 15.70 15.75
CA CYS A 393 -13.36 15.82 16.83
C CYS A 393 -13.90 15.32 18.18
N SER A 394 -15.19 15.50 18.44
CA SER A 394 -15.85 14.99 19.65
C SER A 394 -16.00 13.47 19.63
N GLY A 395 -16.28 12.89 18.46
CA GLY A 395 -16.25 11.44 18.22
C GLY A 395 -14.85 10.85 18.45
N LEU A 396 -13.83 11.42 17.81
CA LEU A 396 -12.44 10.98 17.95
C LEU A 396 -11.94 11.10 19.39
N LYS A 397 -12.28 12.18 20.09
CA LYS A 397 -11.94 12.33 21.52
C LYS A 397 -12.51 11.20 22.37
N LYS A 398 -13.76 10.79 22.14
CA LYS A 398 -14.35 9.63 22.84
C LYS A 398 -13.73 8.32 22.41
N GLY A 399 -13.36 8.19 21.14
CA GLY A 399 -12.60 7.05 20.65
C GLY A 399 -11.25 6.91 21.37
N PHE A 400 -10.48 8.00 21.50
CA PHE A 400 -9.23 8.02 22.26
C PHE A 400 -9.43 7.67 23.73
N GLU A 401 -10.45 8.23 24.38
CA GLU A 401 -10.81 7.90 25.76
C GLU A 401 -11.09 6.40 25.96
N VAL A 402 -11.62 5.70 24.94
CA VAL A 402 -11.85 4.26 24.99
C VAL A 402 -10.54 3.48 24.85
N VAL A 403 -9.72 3.78 23.84
CA VAL A 403 -8.51 3.00 23.56
C VAL A 403 -7.40 3.23 24.60
N GLU A 404 -7.34 4.43 25.19
CA GLU A 404 -6.35 4.77 26.22
C GLU A 404 -6.57 4.00 27.53
N LYS A 405 -7.76 3.44 27.78
CA LYS A 405 -8.03 2.67 29.00
C LYS A 405 -7.22 1.38 29.13
N LEU A 406 -6.77 0.80 28.02
CA LEU A 406 -6.01 -0.46 28.07
C LEU A 406 -4.57 -0.24 28.55
N ASN A 407 -3.90 0.78 28.01
CA ASN A 407 -2.46 0.95 28.13
C ASN A 407 -2.02 2.38 28.52
N GLY A 408 -2.97 3.26 28.86
CA GLY A 408 -2.74 4.68 29.16
C GLY A 408 -2.35 5.54 27.95
N LYS A 409 -2.20 4.93 26.76
CA LYS A 409 -1.83 5.58 25.49
C LYS A 409 -2.56 4.89 24.34
N ALA A 410 -2.83 5.66 23.28
CA ALA A 410 -3.48 5.18 22.06
C ALA A 410 -2.50 4.65 20.98
N TYR A 411 -1.23 4.38 21.34
CA TYR A 411 -0.21 3.91 20.41
C TYR A 411 -0.59 2.58 19.77
N GLY A 412 -0.49 2.48 18.44
CA GLY A 412 -0.79 1.25 17.72
C GLY A 412 -2.27 0.95 17.58
N SER A 413 -3.16 1.79 18.13
CA SER A 413 -4.60 1.60 17.97
C SER A 413 -5.09 2.09 16.60
N VAL A 414 -6.14 1.43 16.10
CA VAL A 414 -6.76 1.71 14.81
C VAL A 414 -8.14 2.32 15.05
N MET A 415 -8.34 3.54 14.56
CA MET A 415 -9.62 4.23 14.59
C MET A 415 -10.27 4.11 13.21
N ILE A 416 -11.52 3.66 13.15
CA ILE A 416 -12.31 3.64 11.90
C ILE A 416 -13.40 4.69 12.02
N LEU A 417 -13.18 5.85 11.41
CA LEU A 417 -14.09 6.98 11.40
C LEU A 417 -15.01 6.89 10.18
N VAL A 418 -16.31 6.80 10.42
CA VAL A 418 -17.33 6.83 9.35
C VAL A 418 -18.22 8.04 9.52
N THR A 419 -18.30 8.89 8.49
CA THR A 419 -19.03 10.15 8.58
C THR A 419 -19.53 10.68 7.25
N SER A 420 -20.65 11.40 7.31
CA SER A 420 -21.14 12.24 6.20
C SER A 420 -20.34 13.55 6.04
N GLY A 421 -19.47 13.86 7.00
CA GLY A 421 -18.36 14.80 6.85
C GLY A 421 -18.70 16.29 6.83
N ASN A 422 -19.91 16.73 7.18
CA ASN A 422 -20.24 18.16 7.24
C ASN A 422 -19.71 18.85 8.52
N ASP A 423 -18.41 18.71 8.82
CA ASP A 423 -17.75 19.33 9.98
C ASP A 423 -16.63 20.29 9.53
N GLY A 424 -16.88 21.59 9.63
CA GLY A 424 -15.90 22.64 9.32
C GLY A 424 -14.79 22.81 10.35
N HIS A 425 -14.82 22.05 11.46
CA HIS A 425 -13.94 22.20 12.62
C HIS A 425 -12.98 21.03 12.82
N ILE A 426 -12.81 20.15 11.82
CA ILE A 426 -11.89 19.01 11.87
C ILE A 426 -10.44 19.43 12.21
N SER A 427 -10.03 20.63 11.77
CA SER A 427 -8.70 21.19 12.06
C SER A 427 -8.39 21.25 13.57
N ASN A 428 -9.41 21.37 14.42
CA ASN A 428 -9.25 21.53 15.86
C ASN A 428 -8.71 20.26 16.56
N CYS A 429 -8.81 19.09 15.93
CA CYS A 429 -8.29 17.84 16.49
C CYS A 429 -7.09 17.26 15.74
N LEU A 430 -6.52 17.96 14.75
CA LEU A 430 -5.32 17.49 14.02
C LEU A 430 -4.13 17.22 14.96
N LEU A 431 -3.84 18.13 15.90
CA LEU A 431 -2.73 17.98 16.84
C LEU A 431 -2.92 16.81 17.84
N PRO A 432 -4.10 16.66 18.50
CA PRO A 432 -4.40 15.45 19.27
C PRO A 432 -4.29 14.16 18.45
N VAL A 433 -4.78 14.17 17.20
CA VAL A 433 -4.71 13.02 16.30
C VAL A 433 -3.27 12.63 15.98
N LEU A 434 -2.43 13.60 15.63
CA LEU A 434 -1.01 13.38 15.37
C LEU A 434 -0.26 12.86 16.60
N SER A 435 -0.54 13.41 17.79
CA SER A 435 0.16 13.03 19.02
C SER A 435 -0.33 11.69 19.62
N SER A 436 -1.51 11.20 19.21
CA SER A 436 -2.10 9.94 19.68
C SER A 436 -1.26 8.71 19.34
N GLY A 437 -0.48 8.74 18.26
CA GLY A 437 0.23 7.58 17.71
C GLY A 437 -0.72 6.47 17.20
N SER A 438 -1.98 6.79 16.94
CA SER A 438 -2.99 5.90 16.35
C SER A 438 -3.03 6.05 14.83
N THR A 439 -3.57 5.04 14.14
CA THR A 439 -3.90 5.10 12.71
C THR A 439 -5.38 5.38 12.55
N ILE A 440 -5.77 6.38 11.73
CA ILE A 440 -7.18 6.73 11.50
C ILE A 440 -7.57 6.41 10.06
N HIS A 441 -8.45 5.43 9.88
CA HIS A 441 -9.13 5.20 8.61
C HIS A 441 -10.37 6.09 8.51
N THR A 442 -10.59 6.68 7.34
CA THR A 442 -11.75 7.54 7.09
C THR A 442 -12.63 6.93 6.02
N ILE A 443 -13.94 6.89 6.28
CA ILE A 443 -14.96 6.49 5.33
C ILE A 443 -15.95 7.65 5.19
N ALA A 444 -15.83 8.38 4.08
CA ALA A 444 -16.65 9.52 3.72
C ALA A 444 -17.95 9.05 3.05
N LEU A 445 -19.11 9.57 3.49
CA LEU A 445 -20.42 9.17 2.98
C LEU A 445 -21.08 10.30 2.19
N GLY A 446 -21.38 10.03 0.91
CA GLY A 446 -22.04 10.98 0.02
C GLY A 446 -21.19 12.21 -0.31
N SER A 447 -21.72 13.10 -1.15
CA SER A 447 -21.00 14.25 -1.73
C SER A 447 -20.81 15.45 -0.78
N SER A 448 -21.12 15.29 0.51
CA SER A 448 -21.07 16.38 1.51
C SER A 448 -19.86 16.31 2.45
N ALA A 449 -18.91 15.43 2.15
CA ALA A 449 -17.76 15.24 3.01
C ALA A 449 -16.78 16.43 2.99
N ALA A 450 -16.34 16.87 4.16
CA ALA A 450 -15.40 17.99 4.28
C ALA A 450 -14.05 17.65 3.64
N PRO A 451 -13.42 18.61 2.93
CA PRO A 451 -12.11 18.44 2.31
C PRO A 451 -11.01 17.98 3.29
N ASN A 452 -11.12 18.41 4.56
CA ASN A 452 -10.11 18.15 5.59
C ASN A 452 -10.26 16.75 6.24
N LEU A 453 -11.28 15.97 5.89
CA LEU A 453 -11.45 14.62 6.43
C LEU A 453 -10.32 13.70 5.97
N GLU A 454 -9.92 13.81 4.70
CA GLU A 454 -8.83 13.01 4.13
C GLU A 454 -7.48 13.28 4.80
N GLU A 455 -7.29 14.50 5.31
CA GLU A 455 -6.06 14.91 5.98
C GLU A 455 -5.79 14.07 7.25
N LEU A 456 -6.83 13.67 7.98
CA LEU A 456 -6.69 12.81 9.17
C LEU A 456 -6.07 11.46 8.83
N SER A 457 -6.56 10.82 7.77
CA SER A 457 -6.01 9.55 7.30
C SER A 457 -4.61 9.72 6.73
N HIS A 458 -4.38 10.76 5.93
CA HIS A 458 -3.07 11.05 5.37
C HIS A 458 -2.00 11.23 6.47
N LEU A 459 -2.28 12.08 7.47
CA LEU A 459 -1.36 12.40 8.55
C LEU A 459 -1.06 11.21 9.48
N THR A 460 -2.00 10.28 9.61
CA THR A 460 -1.83 9.08 10.46
C THR A 460 -1.41 7.84 9.67
N GLY A 461 -1.23 7.97 8.34
CA GLY A 461 -0.99 6.87 7.42
C GLY A 461 -2.15 5.87 7.35
N GLY A 462 -3.38 6.28 7.65
CA GLY A 462 -4.58 5.47 7.48
C GLY A 462 -5.10 5.48 6.04
N LEU A 463 -5.97 4.51 5.76
CA LEU A 463 -6.69 4.41 4.49
C LEU A 463 -7.86 5.41 4.44
N LYS A 464 -8.14 5.93 3.25
CA LYS A 464 -9.29 6.78 2.97
C LYS A 464 -10.22 6.08 1.98
N PHE A 465 -11.52 6.17 2.23
CA PHE A 465 -12.55 5.59 1.40
C PHE A 465 -13.70 6.58 1.18
N PHE A 466 -14.32 6.48 0.02
CA PHE A 466 -15.53 7.20 -0.33
C PHE A 466 -16.64 6.20 -0.61
N VAL A 467 -17.85 6.50 -0.10
CA VAL A 467 -19.04 5.68 -0.30
C VAL A 467 -20.13 6.54 -0.96
N PRO A 468 -20.52 6.25 -2.21
CA PRO A 468 -21.58 6.99 -2.88
C PRO A 468 -22.96 6.66 -2.31
N ASP A 469 -23.91 7.59 -2.46
CA ASP A 469 -25.32 7.41 -2.10
C ASP A 469 -26.11 6.60 -3.16
N LYS A 470 -25.51 5.51 -3.62
CA LYS A 470 -26.13 4.56 -4.56
C LYS A 470 -26.61 3.33 -3.81
N SER A 471 -27.90 3.00 -3.97
CA SER A 471 -28.56 1.90 -3.24
C SER A 471 -27.91 0.54 -3.49
N ASN A 472 -27.44 0.29 -4.72
CA ASN A 472 -26.82 -0.96 -5.16
C ASN A 472 -25.31 -1.05 -4.93
N SER A 473 -24.64 0.02 -4.48
CA SER A 473 -23.20 0.00 -4.22
C SER A 473 -22.85 -0.83 -2.98
N ASN A 474 -21.77 -1.62 -3.09
CA ASN A 474 -21.15 -2.37 -1.99
C ASN A 474 -19.98 -1.62 -1.33
N SER A 475 -19.64 -0.42 -1.81
CA SER A 475 -18.40 0.30 -1.47
C SER A 475 -18.17 0.47 0.04
N MET A 476 -19.24 0.50 0.85
CA MET A 476 -19.11 0.54 2.31
C MET A 476 -18.64 -0.79 2.93
N ILE A 477 -19.19 -1.93 2.49
CA ILE A 477 -18.72 -3.26 2.91
C ILE A 477 -17.31 -3.47 2.39
N ASP A 478 -17.04 -3.07 1.14
CA ASP A 478 -15.72 -3.18 0.51
C ASP A 478 -14.67 -2.38 1.30
N ALA A 479 -14.99 -1.15 1.71
CA ALA A 479 -14.12 -0.31 2.55
C ALA A 479 -13.76 -1.00 3.88
N PHE A 480 -14.75 -1.53 4.60
CA PHE A 480 -14.49 -2.27 5.84
C PHE A 480 -13.72 -3.57 5.61
N SER A 481 -13.95 -4.27 4.50
CA SER A 481 -13.22 -5.49 4.15
C SER A 481 -11.73 -5.23 3.90
N ARG A 482 -11.38 -4.01 3.45
CA ARG A 482 -10.00 -3.63 3.13
C ARG A 482 -9.19 -3.18 4.35
N ILE A 483 -9.85 -2.83 5.46
CA ILE A 483 -9.17 -2.43 6.70
C ILE A 483 -8.64 -3.70 7.39
N SER A 484 -7.37 -4.03 7.11
CA SER A 484 -6.66 -5.18 7.65
C SER A 484 -5.91 -4.83 8.95
N SER A 485 -5.35 -5.84 9.63
CA SER A 485 -4.49 -5.64 10.80
C SER A 485 -3.06 -5.17 10.48
N GLY A 486 -2.70 -5.01 9.19
CA GLY A 486 -1.40 -4.49 8.75
C GLY A 486 -0.18 -5.34 9.11
N THR A 487 -0.39 -6.61 9.52
CA THR A 487 0.66 -7.53 9.99
C THR A 487 1.53 -8.10 8.88
N GLY A 488 1.09 -8.03 7.62
CA GLY A 488 1.74 -8.69 6.49
C GLY A 488 1.48 -10.20 6.39
N ASP A 489 0.67 -10.77 7.28
CA ASP A 489 0.31 -12.20 7.23
C ASP A 489 -0.87 -12.45 6.28
N ILE A 490 -0.58 -12.55 4.98
CA ILE A 490 -1.60 -12.73 3.93
C ILE A 490 -2.42 -14.02 4.11
N PHE A 491 -1.94 -15.00 4.88
CA PHE A 491 -2.63 -16.27 5.08
C PHE A 491 -3.81 -16.16 6.05
N ARG A 492 -3.76 -15.17 6.95
CA ARG A 492 -4.83 -14.87 7.91
C ARG A 492 -5.73 -13.71 7.47
N GLN A 493 -5.39 -13.06 6.36
CA GLN A 493 -6.19 -11.98 5.81
C GLN A 493 -7.39 -12.52 5.03
N HIS A 494 -8.56 -11.96 5.29
CA HIS A 494 -9.74 -12.22 4.48
C HIS A 494 -9.58 -11.54 3.11
N ILE A 495 -9.86 -12.30 2.06
CA ILE A 495 -9.82 -11.89 0.66
C ILE A 495 -11.25 -11.85 0.15
N GLN A 496 -11.61 -10.74 -0.49
CA GLN A 496 -12.88 -10.59 -1.16
C GLN A 496 -12.83 -11.29 -2.52
N LEU A 497 -13.64 -12.35 -2.68
CA LEU A 497 -13.75 -13.11 -3.92
C LEU A 497 -14.80 -12.52 -4.86
N GLU A 498 -15.84 -11.89 -4.29
CA GLU A 498 -16.96 -11.32 -5.02
C GLU A 498 -17.55 -10.14 -4.23
N SER A 499 -17.91 -9.09 -4.95
CA SER A 499 -18.73 -8.00 -4.43
C SER A 499 -19.65 -7.49 -5.53
N THR A 500 -20.91 -7.91 -5.47
CA THR A 500 -21.92 -7.57 -6.49
C THR A 500 -23.18 -7.02 -5.84
N GLY A 501 -23.77 -6.00 -6.46
CA GLY A 501 -25.04 -5.42 -6.02
C GLY A 501 -25.87 -4.88 -7.18
N GLU A 502 -27.16 -5.19 -7.19
CA GLU A 502 -28.07 -4.80 -8.27
C GLU A 502 -29.43 -4.33 -7.72
N ASN A 503 -30.06 -3.37 -8.39
CA ASN A 503 -31.46 -3.01 -8.13
C ASN A 503 -32.39 -4.00 -8.84
N VAL A 504 -32.96 -4.95 -8.09
CA VAL A 504 -33.75 -6.06 -8.64
C VAL A 504 -35.24 -5.72 -8.58
N LYS A 505 -35.92 -5.81 -9.73
CA LYS A 505 -37.38 -5.58 -9.85
C LYS A 505 -38.20 -6.63 -9.08
N PRO A 506 -39.46 -6.34 -8.73
CA PRO A 506 -40.36 -7.35 -8.14
C PRO A 506 -40.40 -8.63 -8.98
N HIS A 507 -40.36 -9.79 -8.33
CA HIS A 507 -40.39 -11.11 -8.97
C HIS A 507 -39.25 -11.38 -9.98
N HIS A 508 -38.18 -10.59 -9.94
CA HIS A 508 -36.95 -10.87 -10.68
C HIS A 508 -35.86 -11.38 -9.73
N GLN A 509 -34.79 -11.91 -10.31
CA GLN A 509 -33.69 -12.50 -9.57
C GLN A 509 -32.35 -11.89 -9.98
N LEU A 510 -31.46 -11.72 -9.00
CA LEU A 510 -30.03 -11.55 -9.22
C LEU A 510 -29.39 -12.94 -9.17
N LYS A 511 -28.73 -13.34 -10.26
CA LYS A 511 -28.04 -14.63 -10.35
C LYS A 511 -26.62 -14.40 -10.85
N ASN A 512 -25.64 -14.89 -10.10
CA ASN A 512 -24.24 -14.82 -10.49
C ASN A 512 -23.46 -16.03 -9.93
N THR A 513 -22.18 -16.09 -10.27
CA THR A 513 -21.26 -17.14 -9.85
C THR A 513 -19.99 -16.55 -9.26
N VAL A 514 -19.39 -17.24 -8.30
CA VAL A 514 -18.07 -16.92 -7.73
C VAL A 514 -17.18 -18.16 -7.82
N THR A 515 -15.92 -17.96 -8.16
CA THR A 515 -14.94 -19.06 -8.21
C THR A 515 -14.12 -19.07 -6.92
N VAL A 516 -14.06 -20.23 -6.26
CA VAL A 516 -13.15 -20.48 -5.14
C VAL A 516 -12.02 -21.35 -5.70
N ASP A 517 -10.79 -20.85 -5.77
CA ASP A 517 -9.65 -21.64 -6.25
C ASP A 517 -8.98 -22.43 -5.12
N ASN A 518 -8.04 -23.32 -5.45
CA ASN A 518 -7.39 -24.21 -4.48
C ASN A 518 -6.56 -23.48 -3.40
N SER A 519 -6.16 -22.23 -3.62
CA SER A 519 -5.38 -21.41 -2.66
C SER A 519 -6.24 -20.73 -1.60
N VAL A 520 -7.55 -20.68 -1.77
CA VAL A 520 -8.51 -20.12 -0.82
C VAL A 520 -9.56 -21.16 -0.43
N GLY A 521 -10.21 -20.96 0.71
CA GLY A 521 -11.36 -21.78 1.09
C GLY A 521 -11.60 -21.87 2.60
N ASN A 522 -10.62 -21.49 3.43
CA ASN A 522 -10.87 -21.40 4.87
C ASN A 522 -11.70 -20.15 5.17
N ASP A 523 -12.53 -20.22 6.21
CA ASP A 523 -13.39 -19.11 6.65
C ASP A 523 -14.22 -18.47 5.51
N THR A 524 -14.60 -19.29 4.52
CA THR A 524 -15.44 -18.81 3.41
C THR A 524 -16.82 -18.46 3.92
N ALA A 525 -17.28 -17.25 3.60
CA ALA A 525 -18.59 -16.79 3.99
C ALA A 525 -19.29 -15.98 2.91
N PHE A 526 -20.60 -16.22 2.79
CA PHE A 526 -21.50 -15.49 1.92
C PHE A 526 -22.33 -14.53 2.78
N LEU A 527 -22.22 -13.23 2.49
CA LEU A 527 -23.06 -12.19 3.07
C LEU A 527 -24.05 -11.70 2.02
N VAL A 528 -25.34 -11.74 2.36
CA VAL A 528 -26.40 -11.13 1.57
C VAL A 528 -26.97 -9.94 2.35
N THR A 529 -27.13 -8.80 1.69
CA THR A 529 -27.78 -7.62 2.29
C THR A 529 -28.91 -7.09 1.40
N TRP A 530 -29.93 -6.49 2.03
CA TRP A 530 -31.10 -5.94 1.35
C TRP A 530 -31.66 -4.69 2.04
N GLN A 531 -32.70 -4.07 1.45
CA GLN A 531 -33.24 -2.77 1.88
C GLN A 531 -34.69 -2.77 2.35
N THR A 532 -35.51 -3.77 2.05
CA THR A 532 -36.91 -3.82 2.46
C THR A 532 -37.05 -4.53 3.81
N SER A 533 -38.28 -4.58 4.32
CA SER A 533 -38.59 -5.19 5.62
C SER A 533 -38.42 -6.72 5.65
N GLY A 534 -38.50 -7.39 4.51
CA GLY A 534 -38.41 -8.85 4.41
C GLY A 534 -37.15 -9.32 3.68
N PRO A 535 -36.59 -10.50 4.04
CA PRO A 535 -35.46 -11.06 3.33
C PRO A 535 -35.84 -11.51 1.92
N PRO A 536 -34.93 -11.42 0.94
CA PRO A 536 -35.09 -12.11 -0.34
C PRO A 536 -35.07 -13.63 -0.13
N GLU A 537 -35.57 -14.37 -1.12
CA GLU A 537 -35.27 -15.80 -1.18
C GLU A 537 -33.82 -15.98 -1.67
N ILE A 538 -33.03 -16.70 -0.88
CA ILE A 538 -31.62 -16.97 -1.12
C ILE A 538 -31.44 -18.45 -1.45
N VAL A 539 -30.80 -18.72 -2.58
CA VAL A 539 -30.38 -20.07 -3.01
C VAL A 539 -28.91 -20.04 -3.40
N LEU A 540 -28.12 -20.95 -2.84
CA LEU A 540 -26.70 -21.13 -3.16
C LEU A 540 -26.44 -22.61 -3.52
N PHE A 541 -25.62 -22.84 -4.52
CA PHE A 541 -25.12 -24.16 -4.91
C PHE A 541 -23.60 -24.21 -4.77
N ASP A 542 -23.12 -25.24 -4.09
CA ASP A 542 -21.69 -25.57 -4.09
C ASP A 542 -21.27 -26.27 -5.40
N PRO A 543 -19.96 -26.44 -5.66
CA PRO A 543 -19.46 -27.10 -6.86
C PRO A 543 -19.92 -28.56 -7.05
N ASN A 544 -20.39 -29.22 -5.97
CA ASN A 544 -20.90 -30.59 -6.01
C ASN A 544 -22.43 -30.64 -6.18
N GLY A 545 -23.10 -29.50 -6.30
CA GLY A 545 -24.55 -29.40 -6.43
C GLY A 545 -25.32 -29.43 -5.10
N ARG A 546 -24.64 -29.33 -3.95
CA ARG A 546 -25.32 -29.17 -2.65
C ARG A 546 -26.02 -27.82 -2.62
N LYS A 547 -27.33 -27.87 -2.37
CA LYS A 547 -28.18 -26.68 -2.25
C LYS A 547 -28.22 -26.17 -0.81
N TYR A 548 -27.98 -24.88 -0.65
CA TYR A 548 -28.24 -24.12 0.57
C TYR A 548 -29.41 -23.17 0.28
N ASN A 549 -30.44 -23.22 1.13
CA ASN A 549 -31.60 -22.34 1.05
C ASN A 549 -31.50 -21.24 2.12
N THR A 550 -32.46 -20.33 2.12
CA THR A 550 -32.54 -19.20 3.05
C THR A 550 -32.46 -19.63 4.53
N ASN A 551 -33.02 -20.79 4.88
CA ASN A 551 -32.99 -21.33 6.24
C ASN A 551 -31.59 -21.76 6.72
N ASN A 552 -30.63 -21.93 5.81
CA ASN A 552 -29.25 -22.22 6.17
C ASN A 552 -28.47 -20.95 6.58
N PHE A 553 -29.01 -19.76 6.27
CA PHE A 553 -28.37 -18.50 6.62
C PHE A 553 -28.80 -18.05 8.03
N ILE A 554 -27.86 -17.47 8.75
CA ILE A 554 -28.14 -16.72 9.97
C ILE A 554 -28.63 -15.35 9.55
N ILE A 555 -29.91 -15.07 9.84
CA ILE A 555 -30.60 -13.86 9.40
C ILE A 555 -30.70 -12.86 10.55
N ASN A 556 -30.14 -11.66 10.35
CA ASN A 556 -30.42 -10.51 11.20
C ASN A 556 -31.48 -9.63 10.52
N LYS A 557 -32.73 -9.76 10.96
CA LYS A 557 -33.86 -9.00 10.37
C LYS A 557 -33.75 -7.49 10.64
N ALA A 558 -33.18 -7.09 11.78
CA ALA A 558 -33.04 -5.69 12.13
C ALA A 558 -32.02 -4.98 11.23
N LEU A 559 -30.89 -5.64 10.97
CA LEU A 559 -29.82 -5.11 10.12
C LEU A 559 -29.98 -5.48 8.64
N ARG A 560 -30.97 -6.33 8.31
CA ARG A 560 -31.27 -6.77 6.94
C ARG A 560 -30.08 -7.47 6.29
N THR A 561 -29.48 -8.39 7.04
CA THR A 561 -28.34 -9.21 6.61
C THR A 561 -28.66 -10.70 6.76
N ALA A 562 -28.06 -11.51 5.89
CA ALA A 562 -28.10 -12.96 5.97
C ALA A 562 -26.68 -13.48 5.71
N ARG A 563 -26.14 -14.24 6.65
CA ARG A 563 -24.78 -14.80 6.59
C ARG A 563 -24.81 -16.32 6.53
N LEU A 564 -24.05 -16.90 5.62
CA LEU A 564 -23.75 -18.33 5.60
C LEU A 564 -22.24 -18.52 5.74
N TRP A 565 -21.83 -19.30 6.73
CA TRP A 565 -20.46 -19.76 6.90
C TRP A 565 -20.32 -21.18 6.35
N ILE A 566 -19.29 -21.42 5.54
CA ILE A 566 -19.00 -22.74 5.01
C ILE A 566 -18.07 -23.46 5.99
N PRO A 567 -18.48 -24.62 6.56
CA PRO A 567 -17.67 -25.30 7.55
C PRO A 567 -16.40 -25.92 6.96
N GLY A 568 -15.28 -25.68 7.63
CA GLY A 568 -13.96 -26.16 7.21
C GLY A 568 -13.46 -25.41 5.97
N THR A 569 -12.78 -26.13 5.07
CA THR A 569 -12.31 -25.56 3.80
C THR A 569 -13.40 -25.73 2.74
N ALA A 570 -13.91 -24.61 2.21
CA ALA A 570 -14.83 -24.57 1.09
C ALA A 570 -14.24 -25.31 -0.11
N LYS A 571 -15.13 -26.00 -0.84
CA LYS A 571 -14.72 -26.77 -2.01
C LYS A 571 -14.28 -25.83 -3.13
N PRO A 572 -13.10 -26.08 -3.73
CA PRO A 572 -12.69 -25.37 -4.92
C PRO A 572 -13.64 -25.65 -6.09
N GLY A 573 -13.87 -24.64 -6.92
CA GLY A 573 -14.74 -24.69 -8.07
C GLY A 573 -15.71 -23.51 -8.14
N LEU A 574 -16.70 -23.66 -9.02
CA LEU A 574 -17.70 -22.64 -9.29
C LEU A 574 -18.87 -22.77 -8.32
N TRP A 575 -19.10 -21.72 -7.53
CA TRP A 575 -20.27 -21.58 -6.68
C TRP A 575 -21.30 -20.68 -7.36
N THR A 576 -22.58 -21.05 -7.32
CA THR A 576 -23.66 -20.27 -7.95
C THR A 576 -24.64 -19.79 -6.91
N TYR A 577 -24.95 -18.49 -6.90
CA TYR A 577 -25.96 -17.92 -6.01
C TYR A 577 -27.11 -17.28 -6.80
N THR A 578 -28.29 -17.26 -6.18
CA THR A 578 -29.49 -16.65 -6.73
C THR A 578 -30.25 -15.97 -5.60
N LEU A 579 -30.55 -14.68 -5.77
CA LEU A 579 -31.36 -13.87 -4.87
C LEU A 579 -32.65 -13.45 -5.57
N ASN A 580 -33.79 -13.93 -5.11
CA ASN A 580 -35.08 -13.56 -5.68
C ASN A 580 -35.69 -12.41 -4.88
N ASN A 581 -36.10 -11.35 -5.58
CA ASN A 581 -36.86 -10.28 -4.96
C ASN A 581 -38.31 -10.71 -4.76
N THR A 582 -38.63 -11.12 -3.54
CA THR A 582 -39.97 -11.52 -3.09
C THR A 582 -40.85 -10.32 -2.71
N HIS A 583 -40.30 -9.10 -2.70
CA HIS A 583 -41.02 -7.88 -2.35
C HIS A 583 -41.75 -7.29 -3.58
N HIS A 584 -42.80 -6.51 -3.31
CA HIS A 584 -43.59 -5.85 -4.36
C HIS A 584 -42.96 -4.57 -4.92
N SER A 585 -41.75 -4.21 -4.49
CA SER A 585 -41.04 -3.00 -4.93
C SER A 585 -39.63 -3.33 -5.41
N LEU A 586 -39.06 -2.42 -6.21
CA LEU A 586 -37.63 -2.42 -6.52
C LEU A 586 -36.82 -2.45 -5.21
N GLN A 587 -35.76 -3.24 -5.17
CA GLN A 587 -34.87 -3.34 -4.01
C GLN A 587 -33.43 -3.59 -4.46
N ALA A 588 -32.47 -2.95 -3.81
CA ALA A 588 -31.08 -3.34 -3.95
C ALA A 588 -30.80 -4.67 -3.23
N LEU A 589 -30.35 -5.67 -3.97
CA LEU A 589 -29.88 -6.96 -3.48
C LEU A 589 -28.39 -7.06 -3.71
N LYS A 590 -27.65 -7.45 -2.66
CA LYS A 590 -26.19 -7.46 -2.70
C LYS A 590 -25.62 -8.73 -2.10
N VAL A 591 -24.52 -9.18 -2.69
CA VAL A 591 -23.74 -10.33 -2.24
C VAL A 591 -22.29 -9.93 -2.11
N THR A 592 -21.70 -10.27 -0.97
CA THR A 592 -20.26 -10.21 -0.75
C THR A 592 -19.79 -11.59 -0.33
N VAL A 593 -18.73 -12.08 -0.98
CA VAL A 593 -18.11 -13.37 -0.66
C VAL A 593 -16.68 -13.12 -0.24
N ILE A 594 -16.32 -13.60 0.94
CA ILE A 594 -14.96 -13.56 1.46
C ILE A 594 -14.43 -14.96 1.71
N SER A 595 -13.11 -15.11 1.69
CA SER A 595 -12.42 -16.33 2.06
C SER A 595 -11.00 -16.03 2.55
N CYS A 596 -10.41 -16.94 3.30
CA CYS A 596 -8.99 -16.93 3.68
C CYS A 596 -8.22 -17.99 2.89
N ALA A 597 -6.89 -17.94 3.00
CA ALA A 597 -6.00 -18.94 2.41
C ALA A 597 -6.36 -20.35 2.92
N SER A 598 -6.44 -21.32 2.02
CA SER A 598 -6.76 -22.71 2.35
C SER A 598 -5.61 -23.40 3.08
N ARG A 599 -4.38 -22.96 2.83
CA ARG A 599 -3.13 -23.52 3.34
C ARG A 599 -2.15 -22.41 3.70
N SER A 600 -1.26 -22.66 4.66
CA SER A 600 -0.25 -21.71 5.12
C SER A 600 1.02 -21.66 4.26
N ASP A 601 1.12 -22.49 3.21
CA ASP A 601 2.29 -22.61 2.34
C ASP A 601 2.03 -22.17 0.89
N VAL A 602 0.76 -22.03 0.49
CA VAL A 602 0.36 -21.57 -0.84
C VAL A 602 -0.28 -20.20 -0.71
N PRO A 603 0.41 -19.11 -1.09
CA PRO A 603 -0.16 -17.79 -0.98
C PRO A 603 -1.36 -17.67 -1.94
N PRO A 604 -2.46 -17.02 -1.50
CA PRO A 604 -3.61 -16.79 -2.36
C PRO A 604 -3.32 -15.72 -3.42
N ALA A 605 -4.15 -15.69 -4.47
CA ALA A 605 -4.15 -14.58 -5.40
C ALA A 605 -4.66 -13.31 -4.71
N THR A 606 -3.94 -12.21 -4.88
CA THR A 606 -4.28 -10.92 -4.27
C THR A 606 -4.22 -9.83 -5.32
N VAL A 607 -5.10 -8.85 -5.16
CA VAL A 607 -5.13 -7.64 -5.98
C VAL A 607 -5.03 -6.44 -5.05
N GLU A 608 -4.10 -5.56 -5.36
CA GLU A 608 -3.95 -4.27 -4.68
C GLU A 608 -4.05 -3.14 -5.71
N ALA A 609 -5.10 -2.33 -5.57
CA ALA A 609 -5.33 -1.17 -6.42
C ALA A 609 -4.86 0.13 -5.74
N PHE A 610 -4.25 1.01 -6.52
CA PHE A 610 -3.86 2.35 -6.07
C PHE A 610 -3.81 3.33 -7.24
N VAL A 611 -3.91 4.63 -6.94
CA VAL A 611 -3.94 5.72 -7.94
C VAL A 611 -2.82 6.72 -7.69
N GLN A 612 -2.26 7.28 -8.76
CA GLN A 612 -1.25 8.33 -8.69
C GLN A 612 -1.91 9.71 -8.78
N GLY A 613 -2.14 10.31 -7.61
CA GLY A 613 -2.76 11.63 -7.45
C GLY A 613 -4.27 11.57 -7.21
N GLY A 614 -4.82 12.67 -6.65
CA GLY A 614 -6.24 12.80 -6.34
C GLY A 614 -7.06 13.51 -7.42
N SER A 615 -6.41 14.10 -8.43
CA SER A 615 -7.07 14.86 -9.48
C SER A 615 -6.36 14.69 -10.83
N THR A 616 -7.15 14.69 -11.90
CA THR A 616 -6.65 14.71 -13.28
C THR A 616 -6.40 16.16 -13.71
N HIS A 617 -5.17 16.49 -14.13
CA HIS A 617 -4.86 17.83 -14.65
C HIS A 617 -4.05 17.71 -15.94
N PHE A 618 -4.57 18.19 -17.07
CA PHE A 618 -3.79 18.20 -18.31
C PHE A 618 -2.50 19.05 -18.14
N PRO A 619 -1.31 18.56 -18.56
CA PRO A 619 -1.03 17.34 -19.32
C PRO A 619 -0.69 16.08 -18.48
N HIS A 620 -0.90 16.10 -17.17
CA HIS A 620 -0.62 15.03 -16.21
C HIS A 620 -1.90 14.26 -15.82
N PRO A 621 -2.27 13.19 -16.56
CA PRO A 621 -3.42 12.38 -16.21
C PRO A 621 -3.20 11.63 -14.88
N MET A 622 -4.29 11.25 -14.23
CA MET A 622 -4.26 10.29 -13.12
C MET A 622 -3.98 8.91 -13.70
N MET A 623 -3.02 8.19 -13.12
CA MET A 623 -2.72 6.81 -13.47
C MET A 623 -3.33 5.86 -12.45
N ILE A 624 -3.92 4.78 -12.94
CA ILE A 624 -4.53 3.74 -12.12
C ILE A 624 -3.65 2.49 -12.24
N PHE A 625 -3.33 1.89 -11.10
CA PHE A 625 -2.51 0.69 -11.03
C PHE A 625 -3.25 -0.40 -10.25
N ALA A 626 -3.04 -1.65 -10.66
CA ALA A 626 -3.48 -2.84 -9.97
C ALA A 626 -2.35 -3.86 -9.95
N ASN A 627 -1.78 -4.10 -8.77
CA ASN A 627 -0.78 -5.15 -8.56
C ASN A 627 -1.50 -6.48 -8.34
N VAL A 628 -1.38 -7.40 -9.30
CA VAL A 628 -2.06 -8.70 -9.33
C VAL A 628 -1.02 -9.81 -9.19
N ARG A 629 -1.02 -10.46 -8.04
CA ARG A 629 0.06 -11.39 -7.66
C ARG A 629 -0.44 -12.56 -6.84
N LYS A 630 0.33 -13.65 -6.87
CA LYS A 630 0.22 -14.79 -5.96
C LYS A 630 1.50 -14.86 -5.12
N GLY A 631 1.44 -14.37 -3.88
CA GLY A 631 2.66 -14.10 -3.12
C GLY A 631 3.47 -12.97 -3.77
N PHE A 632 4.72 -13.23 -4.17
CA PHE A 632 5.54 -12.29 -4.97
C PHE A 632 5.65 -12.70 -6.45
N SER A 633 4.90 -13.71 -6.89
CA SER A 633 4.85 -14.09 -8.30
C SER A 633 3.77 -13.27 -9.01
N PRO A 634 4.11 -12.57 -10.11
CA PRO A 634 3.13 -11.82 -10.88
C PRO A 634 2.12 -12.76 -11.55
N ILE A 635 0.86 -12.34 -11.64
CA ILE A 635 -0.16 -13.06 -12.40
C ILE A 635 -0.27 -12.38 -13.77
N LEU A 636 0.21 -13.08 -14.80
CA LEU A 636 0.22 -12.61 -16.18
C LEU A 636 -1.08 -12.96 -16.91
N ASN A 637 -1.41 -12.21 -17.97
CA ASN A 637 -2.60 -12.40 -18.81
C ASN A 637 -3.94 -12.39 -18.04
N ALA A 638 -4.00 -11.73 -16.89
CA ALA A 638 -5.24 -11.53 -16.15
C ALA A 638 -6.15 -10.51 -16.85
N THR A 639 -7.46 -10.68 -16.69
CA THR A 639 -8.43 -9.65 -17.10
C THR A 639 -8.64 -8.70 -15.93
N VAL A 640 -7.94 -7.56 -15.96
CA VAL A 640 -8.01 -6.57 -14.89
C VAL A 640 -8.84 -5.39 -15.33
N THR A 641 -9.84 -5.07 -14.51
CA THR A 641 -10.82 -4.02 -14.78
C THR A 641 -10.94 -3.12 -13.56
N ALA A 642 -10.71 -1.82 -13.74
CA ALA A 642 -10.96 -0.80 -12.74
C ALA A 642 -12.34 -0.19 -12.96
N THR A 643 -13.12 -0.05 -11.89
CA THR A 643 -14.40 0.66 -11.89
C THR A 643 -14.25 1.94 -11.10
N ILE A 644 -14.36 3.07 -11.77
CA ILE A 644 -14.31 4.41 -11.18
C ILE A 644 -15.74 4.81 -10.85
N GLU A 645 -16.04 5.04 -9.58
CA GLU A 645 -17.35 5.51 -9.12
C GLU A 645 -17.29 7.01 -8.84
N PRO A 646 -17.71 7.89 -9.77
CA PRO A 646 -17.77 9.32 -9.52
C PRO A 646 -18.92 9.65 -8.56
N GLU A 647 -18.85 10.81 -7.91
CA GLU A 647 -19.82 11.22 -6.87
C GLU A 647 -21.26 11.29 -7.40
N THR A 648 -21.44 11.83 -8.61
CA THR A 648 -22.75 12.17 -9.18
C THR A 648 -23.06 11.46 -10.50
N GLU A 649 -22.06 10.93 -11.18
CA GLU A 649 -22.19 10.30 -12.51
C GLU A 649 -22.23 8.77 -12.42
N ASP A 650 -22.50 8.10 -13.54
CA ASP A 650 -22.44 6.63 -13.60
C ASP A 650 -21.00 6.11 -13.52
N PRO A 651 -20.79 4.91 -12.94
CA PRO A 651 -19.45 4.33 -12.87
C PRO A 651 -18.84 4.13 -14.25
N VAL A 652 -17.55 4.43 -14.39
CA VAL A 652 -16.78 4.21 -15.62
C VAL A 652 -15.88 3.01 -15.43
N THR A 653 -15.90 2.09 -16.39
CA THR A 653 -15.12 0.87 -16.36
C THR A 653 -13.93 0.98 -17.33
N LEU A 654 -12.72 0.76 -16.83
CA LEU A 654 -11.48 0.80 -17.59
C LEU A 654 -10.76 -0.54 -17.51
N LYS A 655 -10.36 -1.08 -18.67
CA LYS A 655 -9.41 -2.19 -18.72
C LYS A 655 -8.00 -1.66 -18.44
N LEU A 656 -7.27 -2.34 -17.57
CA LEU A 656 -5.86 -2.09 -17.25
C LEU A 656 -4.96 -3.09 -18.00
N PHE A 657 -3.73 -2.70 -18.33
CA PHE A 657 -2.81 -3.49 -19.16
C PHE A 657 -1.44 -3.64 -18.49
N ASP A 658 -0.82 -4.80 -18.71
CA ASP A 658 0.55 -5.15 -18.30
C ASP A 658 1.31 -5.51 -19.59
N ASP A 659 1.61 -4.49 -20.40
CA ASP A 659 2.15 -4.60 -21.76
C ASP A 659 3.42 -3.77 -22.02
N GLY A 660 3.90 -3.05 -20.99
CA GLY A 660 5.04 -2.14 -21.02
C GLY A 660 4.78 -0.86 -21.82
N ALA A 661 3.52 -0.42 -21.95
CA ALA A 661 3.16 0.78 -22.67
C ALA A 661 2.42 1.83 -21.81
N GLY A 662 2.73 3.11 -22.05
CA GLY A 662 2.02 4.23 -21.46
C GLY A 662 2.27 4.35 -19.96
N ALA A 663 1.23 4.14 -19.15
CA ALA A 663 1.33 4.14 -17.69
C ALA A 663 2.07 2.90 -17.17
N ASP A 664 2.10 1.83 -17.96
CA ASP A 664 2.81 0.61 -17.62
C ASP A 664 4.25 0.70 -18.10
N VAL A 665 5.16 0.68 -17.14
CA VAL A 665 6.58 0.90 -17.37
C VAL A 665 7.32 -0.41 -17.60
N ILE A 666 6.85 -1.52 -17.01
CA ILE A 666 7.54 -2.81 -17.04
C ILE A 666 6.55 -3.88 -17.48
N LYS A 667 6.77 -4.40 -18.68
CA LYS A 667 5.95 -5.48 -19.21
C LYS A 667 6.10 -6.77 -18.40
N ASN A 668 4.97 -7.43 -18.16
CA ASN A 668 4.83 -8.72 -17.48
C ASN A 668 5.34 -8.71 -16.02
N ASP A 669 5.22 -7.58 -15.32
CA ASP A 669 5.59 -7.49 -13.90
C ASP A 669 4.39 -7.74 -12.95
N GLY A 670 3.20 -8.01 -13.50
CA GLY A 670 1.96 -8.22 -12.76
C GLY A 670 1.29 -6.93 -12.29
N ILE A 671 1.78 -5.76 -12.70
CA ILE A 671 1.21 -4.45 -12.40
C ILE A 671 0.48 -3.93 -13.62
N TYR A 672 -0.84 -4.09 -13.60
CA TYR A 672 -1.70 -3.63 -14.66
C TYR A 672 -2.00 -2.14 -14.46
N SER A 673 -1.83 -1.32 -15.48
CA SER A 673 -2.07 0.11 -15.38
C SER A 673 -2.72 0.74 -16.60
N ARG A 674 -3.18 2.00 -16.43
CA ARG A 674 -3.74 2.84 -17.48
C ARG A 674 -3.68 4.32 -17.16
#